data_AF-A0AAW2V593-F1
#
_entry.id   AF-A0AAW2V593-F1
#
_cell.length_a   1.000
_cell.length_b   1.000
_cell.length_c   1.000
_cell.angle_alpha   90.00
_cell.angle_beta   90.00
_cell.angle_gamma   90.00
#
_symmetry.space_group_name_H-M   'P 1'
#
loop_
_entity.id
_entity.type
_entity.pdbx_description
1 polymer ?
#
loop_
_entity_poly.entity_id
_entity_poly.type
_entity_poly.pdbx_seq_one_letter_code
_entity_poly.pdbx_strand_id
1 'polypeptide(L)'
;MTSDMAQSLRSSRSSFGSSNGFDAHSHNSYATSNGDDYDSDGSNFAPPTPNTLSSVMPPELAGAIPLIDKFQVEGFLRAMQKQIHSAGKRGFFSKKTLGLQVREKFTFEDMLCFQKDPIPTSLLKINSDLVSRAVKLFQVILKYMGVDSSDRVTPISLDESIELVSKLYKHALKRSELRDELFMQISKQTRNNPDRHSLIKAWELMYLCGSCMPPSKEIGGYLSEYVHTVAHSASSDSEVQVLAMNTLNALKRSVKAGPRHIIPGREEIDAVLTGKKLTTIVFFLDETFEEITYDMATTVADAVEELAGIIKLSTYSSFSLFECRKAAVISKSADPGNEEYIGLDDNKYIGDLLADFKASKDRSKGEILHCKLTFKKKLFRESDEAITDPMFVQLSYVQLQHDYVLGNYPVGRDDAAQLSALQILAEIGYVVFSETCTNLCKRFIDYLIDYLPMNISSDWTSLLERFLPRQIAITRAKRDWELDVLSRYRSMENLTKDDARQQFLRILRTLPYGNSVFFAVRKIDDPIGLLPGKIILGINKRGVHFFRPVPKEYLHSAELRDIMQFGSSNTAVFFKMRVAGVLHIFQFETKQGEEICVALQTHINDVMLRRYSKARAAANGSINGHPSDNVRPPAVDFNEKRVLELSKSLEESENKVNQLQEDLHEKQKQELKIKEDLESLKSILRSEKQYLEEITCERDKLRTLCDEKDSALQAAILEKQSIEVKFAKLNSQGLENNIRKELAETNSQVLRKTQEELKACSAQLHAVEESKRKLVNEKTSLEERLSRLERNNTDEIAIIKENFEQERKTMKFHIAELEKKLEESKRKLDHAQSAIAIKDAELSALQNNLRELEELREMKEDIDRKNEQTAAILKRQGAQLAEMEAL
;
A
#
# COMPACT_ATOMS: atom_id res chain seq x y z
N MET A 1 -47.73 -54.93 2.77
CA MET A 1 -48.87 -54.05 3.07
C MET A 1 -48.66 -52.80 2.23
N THR A 2 -49.13 -52.77 0.97
CA THR A 2 -50.46 -52.25 0.54
C THR A 2 -50.63 -50.80 1.01
N SER A 3 -50.89 -49.79 0.20
CA SER A 3 -51.29 -49.59 -1.21
C SER A 3 -51.26 -48.05 -1.41
N ASP A 4 -51.41 -47.39 -2.55
CA ASP A 4 -51.40 -47.71 -3.97
C ASP A 4 -51.39 -46.38 -4.73
N MET A 5 -50.89 -46.45 -5.96
CA MET A 5 -51.32 -45.77 -7.20
C MET A 5 -51.38 -44.23 -7.27
N ALA A 6 -50.53 -43.60 -8.11
CA ALA A 6 -50.55 -43.52 -9.59
C ALA A 6 -51.51 -42.44 -10.08
N GLN A 7 -51.07 -41.45 -10.85
CA GLN A 7 -50.95 -41.45 -12.32
C GLN A 7 -50.61 -39.98 -12.73
N SER A 8 -49.99 -39.58 -13.84
CA SER A 8 -49.50 -40.26 -15.04
C SER A 8 -49.22 -39.18 -16.10
N LEU A 9 -48.09 -39.33 -16.83
CA LEU A 9 -47.88 -39.00 -18.26
C LEU A 9 -47.95 -37.51 -18.67
N ARG A 10 -47.18 -36.96 -19.62
CA ARG A 10 -46.45 -37.41 -20.84
C ARG A 10 -45.72 -36.12 -21.33
N SER A 11 -44.66 -36.06 -22.13
CA SER A 11 -43.71 -37.00 -22.75
C SER A 11 -42.86 -36.15 -23.72
N SER A 12 -41.53 -36.30 -23.75
CA SER A 12 -40.75 -36.91 -24.87
C SER A 12 -40.47 -35.97 -26.08
N ARG A 13 -39.32 -35.97 -26.78
CA ARG A 13 -38.13 -36.84 -26.87
C ARG A 13 -37.15 -36.18 -27.88
N SER A 14 -35.82 -36.17 -27.63
CA SER A 14 -34.72 -36.99 -28.26
C SER A 14 -34.36 -36.60 -29.72
N SER A 15 -33.16 -36.78 -30.29
CA SER A 15 -32.16 -37.88 -30.19
C SER A 15 -30.84 -37.45 -30.89
N PHE A 16 -29.64 -37.74 -30.36
CA PHE A 16 -28.67 -38.81 -30.72
C PHE A 16 -28.06 -38.84 -32.15
N GLY A 17 -26.73 -38.95 -32.20
CA GLY A 17 -25.93 -39.50 -33.32
C GLY A 17 -24.43 -39.21 -33.18
N SER A 18 -23.60 -40.24 -33.09
CA SER A 18 -22.15 -40.21 -32.77
C SER A 18 -21.28 -40.68 -33.96
N SER A 19 -19.97 -40.36 -33.91
CA SER A 19 -18.80 -41.21 -34.26
C SER A 19 -17.93 -40.89 -35.50
N ASN A 20 -16.69 -40.44 -35.20
CA ASN A 20 -15.33 -40.81 -35.69
C ASN A 20 -14.92 -40.78 -37.18
N GLY A 21 -13.70 -40.25 -37.42
CA GLY A 21 -12.73 -40.87 -38.34
C GLY A 21 -11.73 -39.96 -39.12
N PHE A 22 -10.54 -39.76 -38.55
CA PHE A 22 -9.16 -39.64 -39.11
C PHE A 22 -8.78 -38.98 -40.46
N ASP A 23 -7.68 -38.19 -40.35
CA ASP A 23 -6.44 -38.07 -41.16
C ASP A 23 -6.30 -37.29 -42.49
N ALA A 24 -5.47 -36.25 -42.37
CA ALA A 24 -4.19 -36.00 -43.07
C ALA A 24 -4.13 -35.41 -44.51
N HIS A 25 -3.52 -34.21 -44.55
CA HIS A 25 -2.41 -33.76 -45.40
C HIS A 25 -2.49 -33.78 -46.95
N SER A 26 -2.51 -32.57 -47.52
CA SER A 26 -1.37 -31.92 -48.21
C SER A 26 -1.55 -31.44 -49.67
N HIS A 27 -0.93 -30.28 -49.90
CA HIS A 27 -0.32 -29.71 -51.11
C HIS A 27 -1.16 -29.17 -52.29
N ASN A 28 -1.15 -27.82 -52.35
CA ASN A 28 -0.61 -26.95 -53.41
C ASN A 28 -0.68 -27.38 -54.88
N SER A 29 -1.30 -26.53 -55.71
CA SER A 29 -0.71 -25.81 -56.87
C SER A 29 -1.84 -25.06 -57.60
N TYR A 30 -1.85 -23.72 -57.64
CA TYR A 30 -1.19 -22.79 -58.57
C TYR A 30 -1.67 -22.83 -60.03
N ALA A 31 -1.90 -21.60 -60.54
CA ALA A 31 -1.77 -21.11 -61.92
C ALA A 31 -3.07 -21.16 -62.80
N THR A 32 -3.71 -20.00 -63.07
CA THR A 32 -3.59 -19.13 -64.29
C THR A 32 -4.15 -19.79 -65.56
N SER A 33 -4.80 -19.15 -66.52
CA SER A 33 -5.27 -17.78 -66.82
C SER A 33 -6.09 -17.87 -68.14
N ASN A 34 -6.64 -16.73 -68.59
CA ASN A 34 -7.18 -16.43 -69.94
C ASN A 34 -8.59 -16.98 -70.20
N GLY A 35 -9.55 -16.26 -70.77
CA GLY A 35 -9.53 -15.00 -71.53
C GLY A 35 -10.52 -15.15 -72.70
N ASP A 36 -11.28 -14.08 -72.98
CA ASP A 36 -12.02 -13.79 -74.23
C ASP A 36 -13.39 -14.50 -74.43
N ASP A 37 -14.49 -13.91 -74.93
CA ASP A 37 -14.92 -12.53 -75.24
C ASP A 37 -16.40 -12.58 -75.74
N TYR A 38 -17.08 -11.42 -75.81
CA TYR A 38 -18.32 -11.06 -76.57
C TYR A 38 -19.78 -11.25 -76.04
N ASP A 39 -20.33 -10.11 -75.60
CA ASP A 39 -21.62 -9.39 -75.87
C ASP A 39 -23.03 -10.04 -75.83
N SER A 40 -23.94 -9.47 -75.01
CA SER A 40 -24.86 -8.39 -75.45
C SER A 40 -25.92 -7.99 -74.37
N ASP A 41 -26.00 -6.68 -74.11
CA ASP A 41 -27.11 -5.80 -73.68
C ASP A 41 -28.18 -6.22 -72.65
N GLY A 42 -28.30 -5.38 -71.61
CA GLY A 42 -29.44 -5.33 -70.69
C GLY A 42 -29.30 -4.25 -69.62
N SER A 43 -29.53 -2.99 -70.00
CA SER A 43 -29.49 -1.79 -69.15
C SER A 43 -30.27 -1.90 -67.83
N ASN A 44 -29.61 -1.62 -66.70
CA ASN A 44 -30.10 -0.78 -65.58
C ASN A 44 -28.99 -0.58 -64.54
N PHE A 45 -28.15 0.44 -64.76
CA PHE A 45 -27.29 0.99 -63.71
C PHE A 45 -28.15 1.82 -62.74
N ALA A 46 -28.33 1.31 -61.52
CA ALA A 46 -28.44 2.17 -60.34
C ALA A 46 -27.02 2.32 -59.76
N PRO A 47 -26.51 3.54 -59.51
CA PRO A 47 -25.21 3.70 -58.89
C PRO A 47 -25.27 3.23 -57.42
N PRO A 48 -24.21 2.62 -56.88
CA PRO A 48 -24.14 2.31 -55.46
C PRO A 48 -24.18 3.61 -54.65
N THR A 49 -25.08 3.67 -53.67
CA THR A 49 -25.18 4.73 -52.67
C THR A 49 -23.82 5.00 -52.03
N PRO A 50 -23.36 6.27 -51.95
CA PRO A 50 -22.07 6.60 -51.35
C PRO A 50 -22.18 6.54 -49.82
N ASN A 51 -21.26 5.80 -49.19
CA ASN A 51 -20.99 5.88 -47.76
C ASN A 51 -20.70 7.34 -47.39
N THR A 52 -21.60 7.97 -46.64
CA THR A 52 -21.40 9.31 -46.07
C THR A 52 -20.45 9.26 -44.88
N LEU A 53 -19.15 9.18 -45.13
CA LEU A 53 -18.09 9.51 -44.18
C LEU A 53 -16.98 10.27 -44.94
N SER A 54 -17.28 11.52 -45.32
CA SER A 54 -16.31 12.45 -45.89
C SER A 54 -16.30 13.74 -45.09
N SER A 55 -15.50 13.75 -44.02
CA SER A 55 -14.82 14.93 -43.50
C SER A 55 -13.57 14.44 -42.78
N VAL A 56 -12.41 15.01 -43.11
CA VAL A 56 -11.13 14.74 -42.44
C VAL A 56 -11.33 14.83 -40.91
N MET A 57 -11.21 13.70 -40.21
CA MET A 57 -11.35 13.68 -38.74
C MET A 57 -10.16 14.43 -38.11
N PRO A 58 -10.38 15.23 -37.05
CA PRO A 58 -9.27 15.86 -36.33
C PRO A 58 -8.27 14.82 -35.80
N PRO A 59 -6.95 15.10 -35.80
CA PRO A 59 -5.94 14.17 -35.31
C PRO A 59 -6.18 13.73 -33.85
N GLU A 60 -6.80 14.59 -33.04
CA GLU A 60 -7.18 14.32 -31.64
C GLU A 60 -8.22 13.19 -31.48
N LEU A 61 -8.96 12.86 -32.53
CA LEU A 61 -9.97 11.79 -32.55
C LEU A 61 -9.51 10.55 -33.32
N ALA A 62 -8.27 10.53 -33.83
CA ALA A 62 -7.74 9.39 -34.58
C ALA A 62 -7.75 8.09 -33.75
N GLY A 63 -7.47 8.17 -32.46
CA GLY A 63 -7.52 7.02 -31.54
C GLY A 63 -8.94 6.45 -31.34
N ALA A 64 -10.00 7.18 -31.70
CA ALA A 64 -11.39 6.70 -31.61
C ALA A 64 -11.81 5.87 -32.84
N ILE A 65 -11.05 5.93 -33.94
CA ILE A 65 -11.38 5.24 -35.20
C ILE A 65 -11.56 3.73 -35.00
N PRO A 66 -10.68 3.01 -34.28
CA PRO A 66 -10.87 1.57 -34.03
C PRO A 66 -12.12 1.24 -33.21
N LEU A 67 -12.71 2.23 -32.52
CA LEU A 67 -13.87 2.06 -31.64
C LEU A 67 -15.18 2.56 -32.26
N ILE A 68 -15.17 3.04 -33.51
CA ILE A 68 -16.33 3.71 -34.11
C ILE A 68 -17.58 2.81 -34.12
N ASP A 69 -17.40 1.50 -34.33
CA ASP A 69 -18.49 0.52 -34.33
C ASP A 69 -19.12 0.30 -32.95
N LYS A 70 -18.45 0.69 -31.87
CA LYS A 70 -18.99 0.64 -30.50
C LYS A 70 -19.87 1.84 -30.19
N PHE A 71 -19.70 2.97 -30.87
CA PHE A 71 -20.56 4.14 -30.72
C PHE A 71 -21.87 3.98 -31.48
N GLN A 72 -22.99 4.40 -30.90
CA GLN A 72 -24.30 4.37 -31.58
C GLN A 72 -24.55 5.63 -32.43
N VAL A 73 -23.56 6.02 -33.24
CA VAL A 73 -23.48 7.32 -33.93
C VAL A 73 -24.80 7.71 -34.60
N GLU A 74 -25.31 6.88 -35.52
CA GLU A 74 -26.54 7.22 -36.24
C GLU A 74 -27.78 7.32 -35.33
N GLY A 75 -27.88 6.47 -34.32
CA GLY A 75 -29.00 6.47 -33.36
C GLY A 75 -28.97 7.72 -32.49
N PHE A 76 -27.78 8.07 -32.00
CA PHE A 76 -27.55 9.26 -31.18
C PHE A 76 -27.84 10.54 -31.96
N LEU A 77 -27.26 10.70 -33.16
CA LEU A 77 -27.44 11.90 -33.97
C LEU A 77 -28.91 12.11 -34.37
N ARG A 78 -29.63 11.04 -34.74
CA ARG A 78 -31.07 11.11 -35.02
C ARG A 78 -31.87 11.52 -33.78
N ALA A 79 -31.53 11.01 -32.60
CA ALA A 79 -32.21 11.35 -31.36
C ALA A 79 -31.93 12.81 -30.93
N MET A 80 -30.69 13.28 -31.08
CA MET A 80 -30.29 14.67 -30.83
C MET A 80 -31.04 15.64 -31.73
N GLN A 81 -31.11 15.34 -33.03
CA GLN A 81 -31.86 16.16 -33.97
C GLN A 81 -33.34 16.23 -33.56
N LYS A 82 -33.98 15.11 -33.19
CA LYS A 82 -35.36 15.12 -32.67
C LYS A 82 -35.51 15.98 -31.41
N GLN A 83 -34.57 15.91 -30.46
CA GLN A 83 -34.60 16.68 -29.22
C GLN A 83 -34.58 18.19 -29.51
N ILE A 84 -33.69 18.66 -30.39
CA ILE A 84 -33.60 20.08 -30.77
C ILE A 84 -34.90 20.56 -31.44
N HIS A 85 -35.44 19.79 -32.39
CA HIS A 85 -36.69 20.15 -33.07
C HIS A 85 -37.91 20.16 -32.12
N SER A 86 -37.88 19.34 -31.07
CA SER A 86 -38.94 19.30 -30.05
C SER A 86 -38.84 20.46 -29.03
N ALA A 87 -37.62 20.87 -28.67
CA ALA A 87 -37.38 22.01 -27.79
C ALA A 87 -37.75 23.35 -28.45
N GLY A 88 -37.52 23.48 -29.76
CA GLY A 88 -37.89 24.67 -30.56
C GLY A 88 -39.40 24.94 -30.67
N LYS A 89 -40.28 23.97 -30.34
CA LYS A 89 -41.74 24.14 -30.42
C LYS A 89 -42.42 24.67 -29.14
N ARG A 90 -41.70 24.80 -28.01
CA ARG A 90 -42.28 25.30 -26.73
C ARG A 90 -41.86 26.72 -26.34
N GLY A 91 -41.05 27.40 -27.15
CA GLY A 91 -40.60 28.78 -26.87
C GLY A 91 -41.36 29.85 -27.65
N PHE A 92 -42.65 30.05 -27.35
CA PHE A 92 -43.31 31.31 -27.74
C PHE A 92 -42.91 32.38 -26.71
N PHE A 93 -42.21 33.42 -27.18
CA PHE A 93 -41.57 34.53 -26.44
C PHE A 93 -40.17 34.26 -25.86
N SER A 94 -39.15 34.23 -26.73
CA SER A 94 -37.87 34.86 -26.38
C SER A 94 -37.27 35.58 -27.59
N LYS A 95 -36.90 36.84 -27.38
CA LYS A 95 -36.45 37.78 -28.41
C LYS A 95 -35.16 37.27 -29.06
N LYS A 96 -35.10 37.40 -30.38
CA LYS A 96 -33.92 37.16 -31.22
C LYS A 96 -32.69 37.89 -30.69
N THR A 97 -31.63 37.15 -30.38
CA THR A 97 -30.25 37.64 -30.44
C THR A 97 -29.61 37.05 -31.68
N LEU A 98 -29.11 37.94 -32.55
CA LEU A 98 -28.48 37.61 -33.83
C LEU A 98 -27.13 36.91 -33.61
N GLY A 99 -26.93 35.78 -34.31
CA GLY A 99 -25.59 35.22 -34.57
C GLY A 99 -25.33 33.79 -34.12
N LEU A 100 -26.09 32.80 -34.59
CA LEU A 100 -25.59 31.41 -34.69
C LEU A 100 -26.13 30.77 -35.96
N GLN A 101 -25.24 30.38 -36.87
CA GLN A 101 -25.61 29.58 -38.03
C GLN A 101 -26.15 28.22 -37.58
N VAL A 102 -27.32 27.85 -38.09
CA VAL A 102 -27.91 26.52 -37.91
C VAL A 102 -27.00 25.52 -38.62
N ARG A 103 -26.15 24.81 -37.88
CA ARG A 103 -25.28 23.76 -38.44
C ARG A 103 -26.17 22.60 -38.90
N GLU A 104 -26.34 22.44 -40.21
CA GLU A 104 -27.32 21.54 -40.83
C GLU A 104 -27.00 20.04 -40.69
N LYS A 105 -25.79 19.66 -40.24
CA LYS A 105 -25.39 18.26 -40.02
C LYS A 105 -24.55 18.13 -38.75
N PHE A 106 -25.03 17.32 -37.79
CA PHE A 106 -24.22 16.86 -36.66
C PHE A 106 -23.24 15.79 -37.13
N THR A 107 -22.03 15.82 -36.59
CA THR A 107 -20.91 14.92 -36.92
C THR A 107 -20.57 13.99 -35.76
N PHE A 108 -19.72 12.99 -36.00
CA PHE A 108 -19.18 12.14 -34.94
C PHE A 108 -18.35 12.94 -33.92
N GLU A 109 -17.66 13.99 -34.37
CA GLU A 109 -16.96 14.92 -33.49
C GLU A 109 -17.92 15.64 -32.53
N ASP A 110 -19.07 16.11 -33.03
CA ASP A 110 -20.11 16.75 -32.19
C ASP A 110 -20.65 15.79 -31.11
N MET A 111 -20.72 14.49 -31.42
CA MET A 111 -21.11 13.46 -30.45
C MET A 111 -20.10 13.33 -29.30
N LEU A 112 -18.81 13.61 -29.53
CA LEU A 112 -17.74 13.45 -28.55
C LEU A 112 -17.26 14.76 -27.92
N CYS A 113 -17.85 15.90 -28.27
CA CYS A 113 -17.55 17.20 -27.68
C CYS A 113 -18.56 17.61 -26.60
N PHE A 114 -18.15 18.56 -25.75
CA PHE A 114 -18.96 19.12 -24.68
C PHE A 114 -20.35 19.53 -25.15
N GLN A 115 -21.36 19.23 -24.34
CA GLN A 115 -22.71 19.75 -24.51
C GLN A 115 -23.33 20.15 -23.18
N LYS A 116 -24.24 21.13 -23.21
CA LYS A 116 -24.96 21.62 -22.03
C LYS A 116 -26.24 20.85 -21.75
N ASP A 117 -26.94 20.44 -22.81
CA ASP A 117 -28.22 19.75 -22.69
C ASP A 117 -28.03 18.25 -22.38
N PRO A 118 -28.97 17.61 -21.66
CA PRO A 118 -28.94 16.16 -21.45
C PRO A 118 -28.90 15.38 -22.76
N ILE A 119 -28.11 14.29 -22.79
CA ILE A 119 -28.12 13.36 -23.93
C ILE A 119 -29.49 12.67 -24.09
N PRO A 120 -29.97 12.44 -25.33
CA PRO A 120 -31.24 11.77 -25.59
C PRO A 120 -31.16 10.24 -25.47
N THR A 121 -29.96 9.67 -25.66
CA THR A 121 -29.66 8.23 -25.61
C THR A 121 -28.18 8.06 -25.23
N SER A 122 -27.73 6.83 -25.00
CA SER A 122 -26.33 6.50 -24.69
C SER A 122 -25.38 6.85 -25.83
N LEU A 123 -24.10 7.04 -25.50
CA LEU A 123 -23.03 7.22 -26.48
C LEU A 123 -22.60 5.87 -27.10
N LEU A 124 -22.48 4.85 -26.26
CA LEU A 124 -22.12 3.50 -26.68
C LEU A 124 -23.36 2.68 -27.04
N LYS A 125 -23.17 1.67 -27.90
CA LYS A 125 -24.17 0.63 -28.18
C LYS A 125 -24.29 -0.28 -26.96
N ILE A 126 -25.25 0.03 -26.08
CA ILE A 126 -25.55 -0.76 -24.88
C ILE A 126 -26.95 -1.37 -24.95
N ASN A 127 -27.24 -2.34 -24.07
CA ASN A 127 -28.56 -2.93 -23.95
C ASN A 127 -29.63 -1.84 -23.69
N SER A 128 -30.78 -1.95 -24.36
CA SER A 128 -31.92 -1.03 -24.25
C SER A 128 -32.33 -0.72 -22.82
N ASP A 129 -32.25 -1.71 -21.92
CA ASP A 129 -32.64 -1.57 -20.51
C ASP A 129 -31.71 -0.63 -19.73
N LEU A 130 -30.49 -0.42 -20.24
CA LEU A 130 -29.47 0.44 -19.63
C LEU A 130 -29.46 1.85 -20.21
N VAL A 131 -30.09 2.09 -21.37
CA VAL A 131 -30.11 3.40 -22.04
C VAL A 131 -30.69 4.49 -21.14
N SER A 132 -31.81 4.20 -20.46
CA SER A 132 -32.42 5.14 -19.51
C SER A 132 -31.51 5.48 -18.33
N ARG A 133 -30.64 4.54 -17.91
CA ARG A 133 -29.65 4.76 -16.85
C ARG A 133 -28.47 5.57 -17.36
N ALA A 134 -28.03 5.34 -18.60
CA ALA A 134 -26.99 6.13 -19.24
C ALA A 134 -27.38 7.61 -19.38
N VAL A 135 -28.63 7.89 -19.78
CA VAL A 135 -29.16 9.26 -19.81
C VAL A 135 -29.15 9.91 -18.41
N LYS A 136 -29.54 9.15 -17.38
CA LYS A 136 -29.48 9.62 -15.98
C LYS A 136 -28.06 9.85 -15.49
N LEU A 137 -27.08 9.04 -15.89
CA LEU A 137 -25.66 9.26 -15.58
C LEU A 137 -25.22 10.63 -16.10
N PHE A 138 -25.56 10.94 -17.35
CA PHE A 138 -25.19 12.21 -17.95
C PHE A 138 -25.81 13.41 -17.24
N GLN A 139 -27.07 13.31 -16.81
CA GLN A 139 -27.71 14.35 -15.99
C GLN A 139 -26.98 14.58 -14.66
N VAL A 140 -26.52 13.50 -14.00
CA VAL A 140 -25.72 13.60 -12.78
C VAL A 140 -24.37 14.27 -13.06
N ILE A 141 -23.71 13.96 -14.19
CA ILE A 141 -22.47 14.62 -14.62
C ILE A 141 -22.69 16.12 -14.84
N LEU A 142 -23.71 16.51 -15.62
CA LEU A 142 -24.05 17.92 -15.86
C LEU A 142 -24.32 18.67 -14.56
N LYS A 143 -25.07 18.04 -13.65
CA LYS A 143 -25.38 18.61 -12.34
C LYS A 143 -24.12 18.79 -11.51
N TYR A 144 -23.22 17.81 -11.47
CA TYR A 144 -21.95 17.90 -10.74
C TYR A 144 -21.04 19.01 -11.28
N MET A 145 -20.97 19.16 -12.61
CA MET A 145 -20.18 20.20 -13.27
C MET A 145 -20.77 21.61 -13.12
N GLY A 146 -21.97 21.75 -12.54
CA GLY A 146 -22.66 23.04 -12.41
C GLY A 146 -23.28 23.55 -13.71
N VAL A 147 -23.38 22.72 -14.75
CA VAL A 147 -23.86 23.13 -16.09
C VAL A 147 -25.40 23.21 -16.15
N ASP A 148 -26.10 22.35 -15.40
CA ASP A 148 -27.58 22.35 -15.28
C ASP A 148 -28.09 23.51 -14.37
N SER A 149 -27.17 24.26 -13.75
CA SER A 149 -27.44 25.21 -12.67
C SER A 149 -27.62 26.65 -13.15
N SER A 150 -28.05 26.88 -14.39
CA SER A 150 -28.23 28.23 -14.96
C SER A 150 -29.13 29.17 -14.11
N ASP A 151 -29.93 28.62 -13.19
CA ASP A 151 -30.86 29.34 -12.30
C ASP A 151 -30.45 29.34 -10.80
N ARG A 152 -29.34 28.68 -10.42
CA ARG A 152 -28.91 28.62 -9.01
C ARG A 152 -27.82 29.66 -8.73
N VAL A 153 -28.12 30.59 -7.83
CA VAL A 153 -27.18 31.63 -7.33
C VAL A 153 -26.07 31.05 -6.43
N THR A 154 -26.27 29.84 -5.90
CA THR A 154 -25.36 29.19 -4.94
C THR A 154 -24.56 28.04 -5.57
N PRO A 155 -23.23 27.97 -5.35
CA PRO A 155 -22.39 26.83 -5.73
C PRO A 155 -22.90 25.53 -5.11
N ILE A 156 -22.65 24.40 -5.78
CA ILE A 156 -22.98 23.07 -5.27
C ILE A 156 -22.21 22.84 -3.98
N SER A 157 -22.90 22.44 -2.92
CA SER A 157 -22.24 22.12 -1.66
C SER A 157 -21.37 20.86 -1.78
N LEU A 158 -20.37 20.75 -0.92
CA LEU A 158 -19.52 19.56 -0.85
C LEU A 158 -20.36 18.29 -0.60
N ASP A 159 -21.37 18.38 0.25
CA ASP A 159 -22.31 17.29 0.54
C ASP A 159 -23.11 16.85 -0.69
N GLU A 160 -23.65 17.81 -1.45
CA GLU A 160 -24.36 17.50 -2.70
C GLU A 160 -23.41 16.87 -3.74
N SER A 161 -22.15 17.34 -3.80
CA SER A 161 -21.12 16.78 -4.68
C SER A 161 -20.82 15.31 -4.34
N ILE A 162 -20.62 15.00 -3.06
CA ILE A 162 -20.37 13.63 -2.58
C ILE A 162 -21.55 12.71 -2.88
N GLU A 163 -22.79 13.19 -2.71
CA GLU A 163 -23.99 12.41 -3.05
C GLU A 163 -24.09 12.12 -4.56
N LEU A 164 -23.75 13.08 -5.41
CA LEU A 164 -23.76 12.91 -6.86
C LEU A 164 -22.72 11.87 -7.30
N VAL A 165 -21.49 11.95 -6.78
CA VAL A 165 -20.43 10.96 -7.02
C VAL A 165 -20.87 9.57 -6.55
N SER A 166 -21.45 9.47 -5.36
CA SER A 166 -22.01 8.22 -4.84
C SER A 166 -23.10 7.63 -5.74
N LYS A 167 -23.95 8.47 -6.36
CA LYS A 167 -24.96 8.02 -7.33
C LYS A 167 -24.31 7.46 -8.60
N LEU A 168 -23.24 8.09 -9.11
CA LEU A 168 -22.50 7.57 -10.27
C LEU A 168 -21.96 6.16 -9.98
N TYR A 169 -21.30 5.96 -8.83
CA TYR A 169 -20.76 4.64 -8.45
C TYR A 169 -21.85 3.58 -8.30
N LYS A 170 -23.01 3.89 -7.72
CA LYS A 170 -24.15 2.96 -7.58
C LYS A 170 -24.60 2.39 -8.93
N HIS A 171 -24.49 3.17 -10.00
CA HIS A 171 -24.88 2.75 -11.34
C HIS A 171 -23.76 1.99 -12.06
N ALA A 172 -22.53 2.53 -12.03
CA ALA A 172 -21.42 2.10 -12.87
C ALA A 172 -20.52 1.00 -12.26
N LEU A 173 -20.27 0.99 -10.96
CA LEU A 173 -19.21 0.17 -10.35
C LEU A 173 -19.36 -1.34 -10.65
N LYS A 174 -20.59 -1.86 -10.56
CA LYS A 174 -20.90 -3.28 -10.77
C LYS A 174 -21.28 -3.64 -12.22
N ARG A 175 -21.40 -2.67 -13.13
CA ARG A 175 -21.90 -2.88 -14.50
C ARG A 175 -20.91 -2.33 -15.51
N SER A 176 -20.14 -3.21 -16.14
CA SER A 176 -19.10 -2.87 -17.12
C SER A 176 -19.57 -1.93 -18.22
N GLU A 177 -20.77 -2.15 -18.76
CA GLU A 177 -21.32 -1.38 -19.87
C GLU A 177 -21.64 0.06 -19.46
N LEU A 178 -22.16 0.27 -18.24
CA LEU A 178 -22.41 1.61 -17.71
C LEU A 178 -21.13 2.29 -17.24
N ARG A 179 -20.10 1.53 -16.85
CA ARG A 179 -18.78 2.06 -16.51
C ARG A 179 -18.07 2.63 -17.73
N ASP A 180 -18.07 1.88 -18.82
CA ASP A 180 -17.54 2.29 -20.10
C ASP A 180 -18.29 3.53 -20.64
N GLU A 181 -19.62 3.51 -20.58
CA GLU A 181 -20.46 4.66 -20.93
C GLU A 181 -20.14 5.88 -20.06
N LEU A 182 -19.97 5.72 -18.74
CA LEU A 182 -19.61 6.81 -17.84
C LEU A 182 -18.27 7.45 -18.23
N PHE A 183 -17.23 6.66 -18.50
CA PHE A 183 -15.94 7.18 -18.94
C PHE A 183 -16.03 7.95 -20.25
N MET A 184 -16.80 7.46 -21.23
CA MET A 184 -17.02 8.15 -22.50
C MET A 184 -17.82 9.44 -22.32
N GLN A 185 -18.83 9.45 -21.45
CA GLN A 185 -19.60 10.65 -21.14
C GLN A 185 -18.76 11.72 -20.44
N ILE A 186 -17.90 11.35 -19.49
CA ILE A 186 -16.99 12.31 -18.84
C ILE A 186 -15.96 12.83 -19.87
N SER A 187 -15.39 11.94 -20.68
CA SER A 187 -14.45 12.31 -21.77
C SER A 187 -15.09 13.23 -22.80
N LYS A 188 -16.40 13.08 -23.08
CA LYS A 188 -17.15 14.02 -23.90
C LYS A 188 -17.19 15.42 -23.27
N GLN A 189 -17.41 15.50 -21.96
CA GLN A 189 -17.52 16.76 -21.23
C GLN A 189 -16.18 17.48 -21.00
N THR A 190 -15.04 16.81 -21.25
CA THR A 190 -13.70 17.42 -21.21
C THR A 190 -13.26 18.01 -22.56
N ARG A 191 -13.83 17.55 -23.68
CA ARG A 191 -13.46 18.03 -25.03
C ARG A 191 -14.21 19.28 -25.42
N ASN A 192 -13.50 20.31 -25.90
CA ASN A 192 -14.09 21.57 -26.37
C ASN A 192 -15.05 22.21 -25.35
N ASN A 193 -14.76 22.06 -24.05
CA ASN A 193 -15.53 22.68 -22.99
C ASN A 193 -15.11 24.17 -22.85
N PRO A 194 -16.01 25.13 -23.10
CA PRO A 194 -15.66 26.55 -23.09
C PRO A 194 -15.54 27.14 -21.68
N ASP A 195 -16.08 26.47 -20.65
CA ASP A 195 -16.08 26.98 -19.28
C ASP A 195 -15.03 26.26 -18.42
N ARG A 196 -14.04 27.04 -17.95
CA ARG A 196 -12.90 26.53 -17.16
C ARG A 196 -13.34 25.79 -15.90
N HIS A 197 -14.34 26.30 -15.19
CA HIS A 197 -14.79 25.69 -13.93
C HIS A 197 -15.40 24.31 -14.16
N SER A 198 -16.32 24.21 -15.13
CA SER A 198 -16.95 22.95 -15.50
C SER A 198 -15.95 21.95 -16.08
N LEU A 199 -14.92 22.42 -16.82
CA LEU A 199 -13.85 21.58 -17.33
C LEU A 199 -13.03 20.95 -16.19
N ILE A 200 -12.64 21.73 -15.18
CA ILE A 200 -11.95 21.22 -13.98
C ILE A 200 -12.83 20.17 -13.29
N LYS A 201 -14.13 20.44 -13.14
CA LYS A 201 -15.07 19.48 -12.53
C LYS A 201 -15.26 18.19 -13.33
N ALA A 202 -15.20 18.24 -14.66
CA ALA A 202 -15.19 17.03 -15.49
C ALA A 202 -13.93 16.19 -15.28
N TRP A 203 -12.75 16.82 -15.18
CA TRP A 203 -11.49 16.13 -14.89
C TRP A 203 -11.41 15.60 -13.45
N GLU A 204 -11.99 16.30 -12.49
CA GLU A 204 -12.15 15.83 -11.11
C GLU A 204 -13.02 14.55 -11.07
N LEU A 205 -14.13 14.51 -11.81
CA LEU A 205 -14.93 13.28 -11.97
C LEU A 205 -14.16 12.15 -12.65
N MET A 206 -13.38 12.47 -13.68
CA MET A 206 -12.55 11.49 -14.37
C MET A 206 -11.54 10.85 -13.40
N TYR A 207 -10.88 11.67 -12.59
CA TYR A 207 -9.93 11.22 -11.57
C TYR A 207 -10.61 10.36 -10.49
N LEU A 208 -11.75 10.82 -9.95
CA LEU A 208 -12.55 10.06 -8.98
C LEU A 208 -12.90 8.67 -9.53
N CYS A 209 -13.46 8.61 -10.75
CA CYS A 209 -13.85 7.35 -11.38
C CYS A 209 -12.65 6.44 -11.65
N GLY A 210 -11.55 6.99 -12.20
CA GLY A 210 -10.33 6.23 -12.48
C GLY A 210 -9.64 5.68 -11.24
N SER A 211 -9.83 6.32 -10.08
CA SER A 211 -9.32 5.86 -8.78
C SER A 211 -10.07 4.66 -8.23
N CYS A 212 -11.34 4.48 -8.62
CA CYS A 212 -12.21 3.43 -8.09
C CYS A 212 -12.35 2.23 -9.06
N MET A 213 -12.24 2.48 -10.36
CA MET A 213 -12.47 1.45 -11.37
C MET A 213 -11.76 1.77 -12.68
N PRO A 214 -11.20 0.77 -13.39
CA PRO A 214 -10.72 0.96 -14.75
C PRO A 214 -11.87 0.84 -15.77
N PRO A 215 -11.77 1.47 -16.95
CA PRO A 215 -12.60 1.10 -18.10
C PRO A 215 -12.33 -0.36 -18.53
N SER A 216 -13.19 -0.91 -19.38
CA SER A 216 -12.92 -2.23 -19.97
C SER A 216 -11.65 -2.21 -20.83
N LYS A 217 -11.10 -3.40 -21.11
CA LYS A 217 -9.92 -3.54 -21.99
C LYS A 217 -10.17 -2.97 -23.40
N GLU A 218 -11.41 -2.98 -23.87
CA GLU A 218 -11.77 -2.47 -25.20
C GLU A 218 -11.63 -0.95 -25.28
N ILE A 219 -12.05 -0.22 -24.25
CA ILE A 219 -12.02 1.25 -24.22
C ILE A 219 -10.74 1.79 -23.56
N GLY A 220 -10.11 0.99 -22.70
CA GLY A 220 -8.99 1.41 -21.87
C GLY A 220 -7.82 1.98 -22.65
N GLY A 221 -7.44 1.36 -23.77
CA GLY A 221 -6.34 1.87 -24.61
C GLY A 221 -6.61 3.29 -25.10
N TYR A 222 -7.79 3.53 -25.68
CA TYR A 222 -8.21 4.84 -26.17
C TYR A 222 -8.28 5.88 -25.04
N LEU A 223 -8.90 5.54 -23.91
CA LEU A 223 -9.03 6.49 -22.81
C LEU A 223 -7.65 6.84 -22.22
N SER A 224 -6.77 5.86 -22.03
CA SER A 224 -5.41 6.08 -21.52
C SER A 224 -4.59 6.97 -22.45
N GLU A 225 -4.68 6.78 -23.78
CA GLU A 225 -4.00 7.62 -24.76
C GLU A 225 -4.53 9.06 -24.74
N TYR A 226 -5.86 9.23 -24.67
CA TYR A 226 -6.48 10.55 -24.54
C TYR A 226 -6.03 11.28 -23.27
N VAL A 227 -6.08 10.61 -22.12
CA VAL A 227 -5.65 11.18 -20.83
C VAL A 227 -4.15 11.49 -20.86
N HIS A 228 -3.33 10.62 -21.44
CA HIS A 228 -1.89 10.85 -21.60
C HIS A 228 -1.60 12.09 -22.45
N THR A 229 -2.33 12.27 -23.56
CA THR A 229 -2.19 13.43 -24.45
C THR A 229 -2.50 14.73 -23.71
N VAL A 230 -3.60 14.77 -22.95
CA VAL A 230 -3.97 15.96 -22.17
C VAL A 230 -2.98 16.22 -21.03
N ALA A 231 -2.48 15.18 -20.36
CA ALA A 231 -1.53 15.31 -19.26
C ALA A 231 -0.16 15.88 -19.70
N HIS A 232 0.22 15.73 -20.97
CA HIS A 232 1.50 16.21 -21.51
C HIS A 232 1.35 17.33 -22.54
N SER A 233 0.13 17.84 -22.73
CA SER A 233 -0.15 18.91 -23.67
C SER A 233 0.29 20.27 -23.12
N ALA A 234 1.22 20.93 -23.79
CA ALA A 234 1.72 22.26 -23.39
C ALA A 234 0.68 23.38 -23.48
N SER A 235 -0.43 23.17 -24.21
CA SER A 235 -1.49 24.16 -24.42
C SER A 235 -2.67 24.01 -23.44
N SER A 236 -2.65 23.03 -22.55
CA SER A 236 -3.73 22.76 -21.59
C SER A 236 -3.59 23.57 -20.30
N ASP A 237 -4.70 23.85 -19.61
CA ASP A 237 -4.68 24.52 -18.30
C ASP A 237 -3.87 23.69 -17.27
N SER A 238 -3.06 24.34 -16.44
CA SER A 238 -2.17 23.68 -15.47
C SER A 238 -2.93 22.76 -14.50
N GLU A 239 -4.09 23.19 -14.02
CA GLU A 239 -4.91 22.41 -13.08
C GLU A 239 -5.52 21.17 -13.77
N VAL A 240 -5.90 21.32 -15.03
CA VAL A 240 -6.35 20.21 -15.89
C VAL A 240 -5.22 19.22 -16.14
N GLN A 241 -3.99 19.68 -16.41
CA GLN A 241 -2.84 18.80 -16.59
C GLN A 241 -2.54 17.97 -15.33
N VAL A 242 -2.59 18.59 -14.15
CA VAL A 242 -2.43 17.89 -12.86
C VAL A 242 -3.51 16.83 -12.66
N LEU A 243 -4.78 17.16 -12.90
CA LEU A 243 -5.87 16.18 -12.79
C LEU A 243 -5.76 15.07 -13.83
N ALA A 244 -5.33 15.37 -15.06
CA ALA A 244 -5.10 14.37 -16.09
C ALA A 244 -3.93 13.43 -15.71
N MET A 245 -2.85 13.96 -15.13
CA MET A 245 -1.73 13.15 -14.62
C MET A 245 -2.17 12.26 -13.45
N ASN A 246 -2.94 12.80 -12.51
CA ASN A 246 -3.52 12.04 -11.40
C ASN A 246 -4.46 10.93 -11.91
N THR A 247 -5.29 11.25 -12.90
CA THR A 247 -6.16 10.29 -13.59
C THR A 247 -5.35 9.18 -14.25
N LEU A 248 -4.27 9.53 -14.96
CA LEU A 248 -3.41 8.55 -15.63
C LEU A 248 -2.80 7.56 -14.62
N ASN A 249 -2.30 8.07 -13.49
CA ASN A 249 -1.74 7.25 -12.42
C ASN A 249 -2.82 6.39 -11.74
N ALA A 250 -4.00 6.95 -11.49
CA ALA A 250 -5.14 6.24 -10.94
C ALA A 250 -5.61 5.09 -11.86
N LEU A 251 -5.69 5.34 -13.18
CA LEU A 251 -6.01 4.31 -14.17
C LEU A 251 -4.96 3.21 -14.22
N LYS A 252 -3.66 3.53 -14.17
CA LYS A 252 -2.60 2.51 -14.10
C LYS A 252 -2.77 1.61 -12.87
N ARG A 253 -3.04 2.21 -11.70
CA ARG A 253 -3.30 1.48 -10.45
C ARG A 253 -4.56 0.61 -10.55
N SER A 254 -5.68 1.17 -11.00
CA SER A 254 -6.96 0.44 -11.07
C SER A 254 -7.02 -0.60 -12.19
N VAL A 255 -6.25 -0.47 -13.27
CA VAL A 255 -6.08 -1.53 -14.29
C VAL A 255 -5.35 -2.74 -13.69
N LYS A 256 -4.33 -2.52 -12.86
CA LYS A 256 -3.61 -3.60 -12.17
C LYS A 256 -4.47 -4.24 -11.08
N ALA A 257 -5.12 -3.43 -10.26
CA ALA A 257 -5.88 -3.91 -9.10
C ALA A 257 -7.30 -4.43 -9.44
N GLY A 258 -7.87 -3.98 -10.56
CA GLY A 258 -9.26 -4.22 -10.92
C GLY A 258 -10.22 -3.19 -10.29
N PRO A 259 -11.54 -3.28 -10.56
CA PRO A 259 -12.52 -2.39 -9.97
C PRO A 259 -12.75 -2.69 -8.48
N ARG A 260 -13.00 -1.64 -7.68
CA ARG A 260 -13.42 -1.81 -6.27
C ARG A 260 -14.70 -2.66 -6.15
N HIS A 261 -14.81 -3.38 -5.04
CA HIS A 261 -15.99 -4.18 -4.72
C HIS A 261 -17.04 -3.39 -3.93
N ILE A 262 -16.58 -2.39 -3.15
CA ILE A 262 -17.41 -1.55 -2.30
C ILE A 262 -17.38 -0.11 -2.85
N ILE A 263 -18.52 0.57 -2.75
CA ILE A 263 -18.61 1.98 -3.14
C ILE A 263 -17.81 2.80 -2.11
N PRO A 264 -16.94 3.72 -2.54
CA PRO A 264 -16.18 4.59 -1.63
C PRO A 264 -17.07 5.27 -0.58
N GLY A 265 -16.59 5.31 0.66
CA GLY A 265 -17.24 6.01 1.77
C GLY A 265 -17.32 7.52 1.55
N ARG A 266 -18.15 8.20 2.36
CA ARG A 266 -18.28 9.67 2.30
C ARG A 266 -16.95 10.34 2.63
N GLU A 267 -16.27 9.82 3.63
CA GLU A 267 -14.94 10.22 4.08
C GLU A 267 -13.87 10.10 2.98
N GLU A 268 -13.93 9.05 2.16
CA GLU A 268 -12.99 8.84 1.05
C GLU A 268 -13.22 9.83 -0.09
N ILE A 269 -14.48 10.06 -0.46
CA ILE A 269 -14.83 11.03 -1.50
C ILE A 269 -14.50 12.46 -1.01
N ASP A 270 -14.86 12.79 0.23
CA ASP A 270 -14.54 14.08 0.85
C ASP A 270 -13.03 14.35 0.86
N ALA A 271 -12.22 13.35 1.24
CA ALA A 271 -10.77 13.48 1.27
C ALA A 271 -10.20 13.82 -0.11
N VAL A 272 -10.66 13.14 -1.16
CA VAL A 272 -10.22 13.44 -2.52
C VAL A 272 -10.67 14.82 -3.00
N LEU A 273 -11.90 15.22 -2.70
CA LEU A 273 -12.44 16.53 -3.10
C LEU A 273 -11.80 17.70 -2.33
N THR A 274 -11.31 17.48 -1.12
CA THR A 274 -10.69 18.50 -0.27
C THR A 274 -9.16 18.43 -0.24
N GLY A 275 -8.55 17.48 -0.97
CA GLY A 275 -7.10 17.28 -0.99
C GLY A 275 -6.52 16.76 0.34
N LYS A 276 -7.35 16.18 1.21
CA LYS A 276 -6.91 15.56 2.47
C LYS A 276 -6.45 14.13 2.25
N LYS A 277 -5.53 13.67 3.08
CA LYS A 277 -5.14 12.26 3.15
C LYS A 277 -5.89 11.58 4.28
N LEU A 278 -6.37 10.36 4.05
CA LEU A 278 -6.90 9.52 5.11
C LEU A 278 -5.76 8.73 5.76
N THR A 279 -5.96 8.30 6.99
CA THR A 279 -5.00 7.49 7.73
C THR A 279 -5.66 6.26 8.34
N THR A 280 -4.88 5.20 8.49
CA THR A 280 -5.29 3.98 9.17
C THR A 280 -4.12 3.35 9.92
N ILE A 281 -4.43 2.57 10.95
CA ILE A 281 -3.45 1.97 11.83
C ILE A 281 -3.15 0.54 11.39
N VAL A 282 -1.87 0.22 11.22
CA VAL A 282 -1.38 -1.14 11.01
C VAL A 282 -0.63 -1.59 12.25
N PHE A 283 -1.07 -2.71 12.83
CA PHE A 283 -0.46 -3.29 14.02
C PHE A 283 0.64 -4.29 13.66
N PHE A 284 1.62 -4.45 14.54
CA PHE A 284 2.56 -5.56 14.54
C PHE A 284 2.11 -6.61 15.57
N LEU A 285 2.80 -7.76 15.60
CA LEU A 285 2.46 -8.88 16.48
C LEU A 285 2.83 -8.66 17.96
N ASP A 286 3.63 -7.63 18.26
CA ASP A 286 3.92 -7.18 19.62
C ASP A 286 2.96 -6.07 20.09
N GLU A 287 1.86 -5.86 19.36
CA GLU A 287 0.84 -4.82 19.58
C GLU A 287 1.33 -3.37 19.40
N THR A 288 2.58 -3.17 18.98
CA THR A 288 3.01 -1.87 18.46
C THR A 288 2.29 -1.58 17.15
N PHE A 289 2.27 -0.32 16.72
CA PHE A 289 1.56 0.08 15.51
C PHE A 289 2.23 1.25 14.82
N GLU A 290 1.98 1.35 13.52
CA GLU A 290 2.31 2.52 12.71
C GLU A 290 1.05 3.03 12.02
N GLU A 291 1.01 4.33 11.80
CA GLU A 291 -0.06 4.97 11.06
C GLU A 291 0.38 5.17 9.61
N ILE A 292 -0.40 4.64 8.67
CA ILE A 292 -0.15 4.80 7.23
C ILE A 292 -1.23 5.67 6.60
N THR A 293 -0.87 6.37 5.53
CA THR A 293 -1.84 7.12 4.74
C THR A 293 -2.50 6.21 3.70
N TYR A 294 -3.74 6.53 3.33
CA TYR A 294 -4.39 5.85 2.20
C TYR A 294 -5.33 6.80 1.45
N ASP A 295 -5.53 6.50 0.17
CA ASP A 295 -6.51 7.14 -0.71
C ASP A 295 -7.49 6.10 -1.26
N MET A 296 -8.42 6.54 -2.11
CA MET A 296 -9.43 5.66 -2.73
C MET A 296 -8.85 4.53 -3.60
N ALA A 297 -7.59 4.65 -4.01
CA ALA A 297 -6.92 3.75 -4.92
C ALA A 297 -5.75 2.98 -4.26
N THR A 298 -5.49 3.20 -2.97
CA THR A 298 -4.44 2.48 -2.21
C THR A 298 -4.80 1.01 -2.06
N THR A 299 -3.94 0.15 -2.58
CA THR A 299 -4.00 -1.30 -2.44
C THR A 299 -3.19 -1.78 -1.24
N VAL A 300 -3.35 -3.06 -0.88
CA VAL A 300 -2.50 -3.72 0.13
C VAL A 300 -1.03 -3.65 -0.25
N ALA A 301 -0.68 -3.84 -1.54
CA ALA A 301 0.71 -3.71 -2.00
C ALA A 301 1.28 -2.31 -1.75
N ASP A 302 0.52 -1.27 -2.09
CA ASP A 302 0.93 0.12 -1.90
C ASP A 302 1.11 0.43 -0.39
N ALA A 303 0.18 -0.04 0.45
CA ALA A 303 0.23 0.12 1.90
C ALA A 303 1.43 -0.62 2.53
N VAL A 304 1.79 -1.80 2.02
CA VAL A 304 2.97 -2.55 2.45
C VAL A 304 4.26 -1.80 2.07
N GLU A 305 4.31 -1.22 0.87
CA GLU A 305 5.46 -0.42 0.42
C GLU A 305 5.64 0.85 1.27
N GLU A 306 4.55 1.58 1.54
CA GLU A 306 4.57 2.76 2.42
C GLU A 306 5.01 2.40 3.84
N LEU A 307 4.41 1.35 4.42
CA LEU A 307 4.78 0.88 5.76
C LEU A 307 6.24 0.45 5.83
N ALA A 308 6.73 -0.29 4.82
CA ALA A 308 8.13 -0.71 4.75
C ALA A 308 9.07 0.50 4.69
N GLY A 309 8.69 1.56 3.99
CA GLY A 309 9.41 2.84 3.99
C GLY A 309 9.48 3.48 5.38
N ILE A 310 8.36 3.55 6.09
CA ILE A 310 8.25 4.13 7.45
C ILE A 310 9.16 3.38 8.43
N ILE A 311 9.08 2.05 8.46
CA ILE A 311 9.87 1.22 9.38
C ILE A 311 11.30 0.93 8.88
N LYS A 312 11.70 1.49 7.73
CA LYS A 312 13.01 1.29 7.09
C LYS A 312 13.33 -0.18 6.80
N LEU A 313 12.32 -0.97 6.41
CA LEU A 313 12.49 -2.37 6.01
C LEU A 313 12.88 -2.44 4.53
N SER A 314 14.14 -2.76 4.25
CA SER A 314 14.67 -2.82 2.88
C SER A 314 14.10 -3.98 2.05
N THR A 315 13.98 -5.16 2.66
CA THR A 315 13.52 -6.40 1.99
C THR A 315 12.16 -6.82 2.54
N TYR A 316 11.09 -6.23 2.03
CA TYR A 316 9.72 -6.46 2.50
C TYR A 316 8.92 -7.47 1.66
N SER A 317 9.48 -8.03 0.57
CA SER A 317 8.76 -8.96 -0.34
C SER A 317 8.25 -10.25 0.31
N SER A 318 8.74 -10.58 1.51
CA SER A 318 8.27 -11.72 2.30
C SER A 318 7.19 -11.34 3.32
N PHE A 319 6.83 -10.06 3.44
CA PHE A 319 5.83 -9.52 4.36
C PHE A 319 4.60 -9.02 3.60
N SER A 320 3.46 -9.02 4.28
CA SER A 320 2.19 -8.50 3.75
C SER A 320 1.26 -8.14 4.91
N LEU A 321 0.10 -7.58 4.59
CA LEU A 321 -0.96 -7.29 5.55
C LEU A 321 -1.89 -8.50 5.72
N PHE A 322 -2.37 -8.64 6.95
CA PHE A 322 -3.34 -9.64 7.36
C PHE A 322 -4.53 -8.94 8.01
N GLU A 323 -5.72 -9.48 7.78
CA GLU A 323 -6.87 -9.21 8.64
C GLU A 323 -6.74 -10.09 9.89
N CYS A 324 -6.59 -9.47 11.05
CA CYS A 324 -6.66 -10.15 12.33
C CYS A 324 -8.08 -10.01 12.89
N ARG A 325 -8.77 -11.14 13.10
CA ARG A 325 -10.07 -11.21 13.74
C ARG A 325 -9.91 -11.76 15.15
N LYS A 326 -10.35 -10.98 16.14
CA LYS A 326 -10.37 -11.38 17.55
C LYS A 326 -11.79 -11.33 18.07
N ALA A 327 -12.33 -12.48 18.45
CA ALA A 327 -13.60 -12.56 19.17
C ALA A 327 -13.37 -12.24 20.65
N ALA A 328 -14.00 -11.19 21.19
CA ALA A 328 -13.93 -10.90 22.62
C ALA A 328 -14.76 -11.91 23.43
N VAL A 329 -14.10 -12.62 24.35
CA VAL A 329 -14.73 -13.62 25.22
C VAL A 329 -15.37 -12.96 26.44
N ILE A 330 -16.69 -13.10 26.62
CA ILE A 330 -17.44 -12.67 27.83
C ILE A 330 -17.67 -13.86 28.82
N SER A 331 -17.21 -15.08 28.55
CA SER A 331 -17.48 -16.23 29.44
C SER A 331 -16.22 -16.89 30.06
N LYS A 332 -16.34 -17.28 31.33
CA LYS A 332 -15.30 -17.93 32.18
C LYS A 332 -15.00 -19.40 31.82
N SER A 333 -15.37 -19.88 30.62
CA SER A 333 -14.89 -21.16 30.09
C SER A 333 -13.74 -20.87 29.14
N ALA A 334 -12.53 -21.12 29.63
CA ALA A 334 -11.29 -20.79 28.94
C ALA A 334 -11.13 -21.57 27.62
N ASP A 335 -11.40 -20.92 26.49
CA ASP A 335 -10.58 -21.02 25.30
C ASP A 335 -10.20 -19.59 24.85
N PRO A 336 -9.19 -18.97 25.48
CA PRO A 336 -8.69 -17.68 25.04
C PRO A 336 -7.73 -17.93 23.88
N GLY A 337 -8.04 -17.42 22.68
CA GLY A 337 -6.99 -17.22 21.68
C GLY A 337 -7.23 -17.73 20.27
N ASN A 338 -8.46 -17.71 19.73
CA ASN A 338 -8.59 -17.72 18.27
C ASN A 338 -8.52 -16.29 17.74
N GLU A 339 -7.31 -15.71 17.81
CA GLU A 339 -6.93 -14.66 16.86
C GLU A 339 -6.69 -15.33 15.52
N GLU A 340 -7.63 -15.15 14.59
CA GLU A 340 -7.53 -15.67 13.24
C GLU A 340 -6.86 -14.62 12.36
N TYR A 341 -5.75 -15.00 11.72
CA TYR A 341 -5.01 -14.15 10.80
C TYR A 341 -5.28 -14.61 9.36
N ILE A 342 -5.95 -13.76 8.59
CA ILE A 342 -6.33 -14.04 7.20
C ILE A 342 -5.45 -13.20 6.29
N GLY A 343 -4.72 -13.85 5.38
CA GLY A 343 -3.83 -13.16 4.43
C GLY A 343 -4.64 -12.29 3.47
N LEU A 344 -4.14 -11.09 3.20
CA LEU A 344 -4.77 -10.18 2.24
C LEU A 344 -4.14 -10.34 0.85
N ASP A 345 -4.97 -10.19 -0.18
CA ASP A 345 -4.53 -10.10 -1.57
C ASP A 345 -3.89 -8.73 -1.81
N ASP A 346 -2.74 -8.72 -2.48
CA ASP A 346 -1.92 -7.53 -2.71
C ASP A 346 -2.67 -6.45 -3.51
N ASN A 347 -3.65 -6.84 -4.34
CA ASN A 347 -4.47 -5.93 -5.15
C ASN A 347 -5.77 -5.50 -4.44
N LYS A 348 -6.06 -5.99 -3.24
CA LYS A 348 -7.26 -5.58 -2.50
C LYS A 348 -7.11 -4.14 -2.02
N TYR A 349 -8.18 -3.36 -2.12
CA TYR A 349 -8.20 -1.96 -1.68
C TYR A 349 -8.31 -1.83 -0.16
N ILE A 350 -7.53 -0.91 0.42
CA ILE A 350 -7.58 -0.61 1.85
C ILE A 350 -8.96 -0.07 2.26
N GLY A 351 -9.55 0.83 1.45
CA GLY A 351 -10.89 1.36 1.72
C GLY A 351 -11.96 0.27 1.81
N ASP A 352 -11.89 -0.74 0.94
CA ASP A 352 -12.84 -1.87 0.96
C ASP A 352 -12.66 -2.73 2.22
N LEU A 353 -11.42 -2.94 2.66
CA LEU A 353 -11.12 -3.67 3.91
C LEU A 353 -11.67 -2.96 5.14
N LEU A 354 -11.46 -1.64 5.24
CA LEU A 354 -11.94 -0.86 6.37
C LEU A 354 -13.47 -0.80 6.40
N ALA A 355 -14.11 -0.71 5.22
CA ALA A 355 -15.56 -0.79 5.11
C ALA A 355 -16.10 -2.16 5.56
N ASP A 356 -15.44 -3.26 5.16
CA ASP A 356 -15.77 -4.62 5.61
C ASP A 356 -15.62 -4.78 7.13
N PHE A 357 -14.57 -4.20 7.73
CA PHE A 357 -14.34 -4.25 9.18
C PHE A 357 -15.45 -3.52 9.93
N LYS A 358 -15.83 -2.33 9.45
CA LYS A 358 -16.93 -1.54 10.02
C LYS A 358 -18.25 -2.30 9.91
N ALA A 359 -18.56 -2.86 8.73
CA ALA A 359 -19.78 -3.64 8.52
C ALA A 359 -19.83 -4.91 9.38
N SER A 360 -18.69 -5.56 9.61
CA SER A 360 -18.60 -6.76 10.46
C SER A 360 -18.85 -6.41 11.93
N LYS A 361 -18.30 -5.29 12.41
CA LYS A 361 -18.55 -4.75 13.74
C LYS A 361 -20.03 -4.37 13.97
N ASP A 362 -20.68 -3.79 12.96
CA ASP A 362 -22.09 -3.41 13.07
C ASP A 362 -23.04 -4.63 13.07
N ARG A 363 -22.67 -5.71 12.38
CA ARG A 363 -23.46 -6.95 12.32
C ARG A 363 -23.41 -7.75 13.62
N SER A 364 -22.35 -7.63 14.41
CA SER A 364 -22.09 -8.54 15.54
C SER A 364 -22.89 -8.24 16.83
N LYS A 365 -23.78 -7.21 16.84
CA LYS A 365 -24.83 -6.93 17.85
C LYS A 365 -24.67 -7.58 19.24
N GLY A 366 -23.52 -7.39 19.91
CA GLY A 366 -23.25 -7.91 21.26
C GLY A 366 -21.93 -8.67 21.43
N GLU A 367 -21.37 -9.26 20.37
CA GLU A 367 -20.00 -9.79 20.37
C GLU A 367 -19.03 -8.73 19.85
N ILE A 368 -18.01 -8.38 20.63
CA ILE A 368 -16.98 -7.43 20.19
C ILE A 368 -16.01 -8.20 19.30
N LEU A 369 -16.30 -8.25 18.01
CA LEU A 369 -15.35 -8.67 16.97
C LEU A 369 -14.41 -7.49 16.70
N HIS A 370 -13.16 -7.63 17.11
CA HIS A 370 -12.10 -6.69 16.77
C HIS A 370 -11.41 -7.16 15.49
N CYS A 371 -11.64 -6.44 14.39
CA CYS A 371 -10.87 -6.58 13.16
C CYS A 371 -9.76 -5.52 13.15
N LYS A 372 -8.51 -5.95 12.97
CA LYS A 372 -7.35 -5.05 12.83
C LYS A 372 -6.48 -5.45 11.64
N LEU A 373 -5.85 -4.46 11.00
CA LEU A 373 -4.79 -4.72 10.02
C LEU A 373 -3.52 -5.09 10.76
N THR A 374 -2.86 -6.17 10.36
CA THR A 374 -1.61 -6.62 10.98
C THR A 374 -0.54 -6.89 9.94
N PHE A 375 0.64 -6.33 10.11
CA PHE A 375 1.80 -6.59 9.26
C PHE A 375 2.56 -7.82 9.74
N LYS A 376 2.69 -8.84 8.88
CA LYS A 376 3.36 -10.11 9.22
C LYS A 376 4.14 -10.63 8.03
N LYS A 377 5.14 -11.45 8.33
CA LYS A 377 5.83 -12.28 7.34
C LYS A 377 4.86 -13.32 6.79
N LYS A 378 4.60 -13.26 5.48
CA LYS A 378 3.72 -14.14 4.70
C LYS A 378 4.49 -15.30 4.08
N LEU A 379 5.71 -15.04 3.58
CA LEU A 379 6.52 -16.03 2.87
C LEU A 379 7.78 -16.36 3.67
N PHE A 380 8.08 -17.65 3.84
CA PHE A 380 9.24 -18.13 4.60
C PHE A 380 10.28 -18.75 3.68
N ARG A 381 10.98 -17.94 2.90
CA ARG A 381 12.00 -18.47 1.99
C ARG A 381 13.24 -18.86 2.77
N GLU A 382 13.95 -19.88 2.31
CA GLU A 382 15.25 -20.23 2.87
C GLU A 382 16.29 -19.15 2.54
N SER A 383 16.13 -18.41 1.42
CA SER A 383 16.98 -17.24 1.11
C SER A 383 16.91 -16.15 2.17
N ASP A 384 15.79 -16.07 2.89
CA ASP A 384 15.59 -15.06 3.93
C ASP A 384 16.52 -15.23 5.12
N GLU A 385 17.11 -16.42 5.31
CA GLU A 385 18.10 -16.67 6.36
C GLU A 385 19.40 -15.89 6.14
N ALA A 386 19.69 -15.47 4.90
CA ALA A 386 20.86 -14.66 4.57
C ALA A 386 20.64 -13.15 4.81
N ILE A 387 19.42 -12.72 5.11
CA ILE A 387 19.09 -11.31 5.30
C ILE A 387 19.54 -10.86 6.69
N THR A 388 20.43 -9.86 6.72
CA THR A 388 20.99 -9.28 7.95
C THR A 388 20.39 -7.92 8.31
N ASP A 389 19.36 -7.47 7.59
CA ASP A 389 18.65 -6.22 7.86
C ASP A 389 18.08 -6.23 9.30
N PRO A 390 18.40 -5.25 10.16
CA PRO A 390 17.99 -5.28 11.57
C PRO A 390 16.48 -5.33 11.77
N MET A 391 15.71 -4.58 10.98
CA MET A 391 14.25 -4.56 11.09
C MET A 391 13.67 -5.90 10.63
N PHE A 392 14.21 -6.49 9.56
CA PHE A 392 13.84 -7.83 9.11
C PHE A 392 14.06 -8.89 10.19
N VAL A 393 15.22 -8.86 10.85
CA VAL A 393 15.57 -9.79 11.92
C VAL A 393 14.67 -9.58 13.14
N GLN A 394 14.42 -8.32 13.52
CA GLN A 394 13.52 -7.97 14.62
C GLN A 394 12.10 -8.45 14.38
N LEU A 395 11.50 -8.15 13.22
CA LEU A 395 10.15 -8.63 12.88
C LEU A 395 10.08 -10.15 12.78
N SER A 396 11.14 -10.79 12.28
CA SER A 396 11.25 -12.25 12.28
C SER A 396 11.29 -12.83 13.71
N TYR A 397 12.02 -12.19 14.63
CA TYR A 397 12.06 -12.56 16.04
C TYR A 397 10.68 -12.41 16.68
N VAL A 398 10.03 -11.26 16.52
CA VAL A 398 8.70 -10.98 17.06
C VAL A 398 7.67 -12.00 16.55
N GLN A 399 7.71 -12.36 15.27
CA GLN A 399 6.81 -13.36 14.71
C GLN A 399 7.05 -14.77 15.26
N LEU A 400 8.31 -15.22 15.34
CA LEU A 400 8.61 -16.54 15.93
C LEU A 400 8.28 -16.59 17.42
N GLN A 401 8.51 -15.50 18.15
CA GLN A 401 8.11 -15.36 19.55
C GLN A 401 6.60 -15.49 19.70
N HIS A 402 5.83 -14.73 18.92
CA HIS A 402 4.37 -14.79 18.92
C HIS A 402 3.88 -16.22 18.65
N ASP A 403 4.39 -16.86 17.60
CA ASP A 403 4.01 -18.22 17.24
C ASP A 403 4.40 -19.25 18.32
N TYR A 404 5.57 -19.07 18.96
CA TYR A 404 5.99 -19.90 20.08
C TYR A 404 5.05 -19.78 21.28
N VAL A 405 4.72 -18.55 21.70
CA VAL A 405 3.85 -18.27 22.85
C VAL A 405 2.42 -18.81 22.63
N LEU A 406 1.92 -18.79 21.40
CA LEU A 406 0.65 -19.45 21.03
C LEU A 406 0.71 -20.99 21.11
N GLY A 407 1.88 -21.56 21.37
CA GLY A 407 2.11 -23.00 21.42
C GLY A 407 2.21 -23.64 20.04
N ASN A 408 2.54 -22.87 18.99
CA ASN A 408 2.62 -23.44 17.64
C ASN A 408 3.81 -24.37 17.45
N TYR A 409 4.86 -24.23 18.24
CA TYR A 409 6.04 -25.09 18.23
C TYR A 409 6.02 -26.04 19.44
N PRO A 410 5.62 -27.32 19.24
CA PRO A 410 5.57 -28.29 20.34
C PRO A 410 6.98 -28.74 20.74
N VAL A 411 7.60 -27.99 21.64
CA VAL A 411 8.96 -28.25 22.14
C VAL A 411 8.95 -29.05 23.44
N GLY A 412 10.07 -29.74 23.72
CA GLY A 412 10.28 -30.45 24.98
C GLY A 412 10.48 -29.51 26.18
N ARG A 413 10.54 -30.07 27.38
CA ARG A 413 10.66 -29.28 28.62
C ARG A 413 11.95 -28.47 28.70
N ASP A 414 13.09 -29.09 28.37
CA ASP A 414 14.39 -28.44 28.42
C ASP A 414 14.49 -27.28 27.43
N ASP A 415 14.00 -27.50 26.20
CA ASP A 415 13.93 -26.47 25.17
C ASP A 415 12.99 -25.33 25.56
N ALA A 416 11.83 -25.64 26.16
CA ALA A 416 10.91 -24.62 26.64
C ALA A 416 11.56 -23.74 27.72
N ALA A 417 12.27 -24.34 28.68
CA ALA A 417 12.99 -23.61 29.71
C ALA A 417 14.08 -22.70 29.11
N GLN A 418 14.85 -23.23 28.14
CA GLN A 418 15.88 -22.46 27.44
C GLN A 418 15.30 -21.31 26.62
N LEU A 419 14.24 -21.56 25.84
CA LEU A 419 13.59 -20.55 24.99
C LEU A 419 12.92 -19.45 25.82
N SER A 420 12.29 -19.79 26.95
CA SER A 420 11.74 -18.80 27.87
C SER A 420 12.85 -17.97 28.52
N ALA A 421 13.96 -18.57 28.94
CA ALA A 421 15.10 -17.85 29.50
C ALA A 421 15.74 -16.88 28.49
N LEU A 422 15.88 -17.31 27.23
CA LEU A 422 16.40 -16.47 26.14
C LEU A 422 15.50 -15.28 25.84
N GLN A 423 14.18 -15.46 25.84
CA GLN A 423 13.24 -14.35 25.64
C GLN A 423 13.28 -13.34 26.79
N ILE A 424 13.36 -13.82 28.03
CA ILE A 424 13.54 -12.94 29.19
C ILE A 424 14.83 -12.14 29.06
N LEU A 425 15.94 -12.81 28.73
CA LEU A 425 17.23 -12.16 28.51
C LEU A 425 17.18 -11.12 27.37
N ALA A 426 16.47 -11.41 26.28
CA ALA A 426 16.27 -10.49 25.18
C ALA A 426 15.45 -9.25 25.56
N GLU A 427 14.49 -9.39 26.49
CA GLU A 427 13.65 -8.31 26.98
C GLU A 427 14.41 -7.43 27.98
N ILE A 428 14.87 -8.01 29.10
CA ILE A 428 15.42 -7.24 30.23
C ILE A 428 16.95 -7.10 30.19
N GLY A 429 17.66 -7.99 29.50
CA GLY A 429 19.13 -8.07 29.54
C GLY A 429 19.62 -8.75 30.82
N TYR A 430 20.92 -9.08 30.90
CA TYR A 430 21.44 -9.74 32.09
C TYR A 430 21.52 -8.77 33.27
N VAL A 431 21.04 -9.21 34.43
CA VAL A 431 21.03 -8.41 35.67
C VAL A 431 22.07 -8.99 36.62
N VAL A 432 23.14 -8.24 36.86
CA VAL A 432 24.24 -8.64 37.77
C VAL A 432 23.77 -8.52 39.23
N PHE A 433 23.84 -9.62 39.97
CA PHE A 433 23.67 -9.61 41.42
C PHE A 433 25.05 -9.40 42.06
N SER A 434 25.26 -8.27 42.76
CA SER A 434 26.56 -7.91 43.35
C SER A 434 27.12 -8.97 44.31
N GLU A 435 28.39 -9.33 44.11
CA GLU A 435 29.11 -10.47 44.70
C GLU A 435 29.74 -10.21 46.10
N THR A 436 29.16 -9.41 46.98
CA THR A 436 29.69 -9.34 48.38
C THR A 436 29.34 -10.58 49.21
N CYS A 437 28.62 -11.55 48.66
CA CYS A 437 28.12 -12.75 49.35
C CYS A 437 28.64 -14.07 48.78
N THR A 438 29.85 -14.13 48.22
CA THR A 438 30.32 -15.34 47.50
C THR A 438 31.01 -16.40 48.36
N ASN A 439 31.42 -16.14 49.61
CA ASN A 439 32.20 -17.14 50.38
C ASN A 439 31.54 -17.77 51.61
N LEU A 440 30.27 -17.45 51.94
CA LEU A 440 29.51 -18.19 52.96
C LEU A 440 28.24 -18.90 52.44
N CYS A 441 27.90 -18.72 51.17
CA CYS A 441 26.51 -18.90 50.73
C CYS A 441 26.20 -20.12 49.86
N LYS A 442 27.11 -21.09 49.67
CA LYS A 442 26.73 -22.29 48.89
C LYS A 442 25.72 -23.22 49.61
N ARG A 443 25.58 -23.10 50.94
CA ARG A 443 24.53 -23.78 51.75
C ARG A 443 23.42 -22.85 52.24
N PHE A 444 23.52 -21.54 51.99
CA PHE A 444 22.52 -20.53 52.37
C PHE A 444 21.69 -20.04 51.16
N ILE A 445 22.13 -20.26 49.92
CA ILE A 445 21.40 -19.85 48.70
C ILE A 445 20.08 -20.63 48.52
N ASP A 446 20.00 -21.89 48.96
CA ASP A 446 18.74 -22.66 48.93
C ASP A 446 17.68 -22.09 49.91
N TYR A 447 18.10 -21.30 50.91
CA TYR A 447 17.21 -20.65 51.88
C TYR A 447 16.84 -19.21 51.49
N LEU A 448 17.51 -18.62 50.50
CA LEU A 448 17.31 -17.22 50.06
C LEU A 448 16.45 -17.08 48.80
N ILE A 449 15.91 -18.19 48.27
CA ILE A 449 14.83 -18.14 47.26
C ILE A 449 13.61 -17.38 47.83
N ASP A 450 13.38 -17.47 49.15
CA ASP A 450 12.33 -16.76 49.87
C ASP A 450 12.59 -15.25 50.06
N TYR A 451 13.79 -14.75 49.76
CA TYR A 451 14.22 -13.36 49.95
C TYR A 451 14.65 -12.67 48.65
N LEU A 452 14.14 -13.12 47.50
CA LEU A 452 14.09 -12.25 46.32
C LEU A 452 13.35 -10.97 46.77
N PRO A 453 13.91 -9.75 46.58
CA PRO A 453 13.22 -8.52 47.00
C PRO A 453 11.80 -8.55 46.43
N MET A 454 10.79 -8.30 47.28
CA MET A 454 9.38 -8.60 47.04
C MET A 454 8.82 -8.02 45.73
N ASN A 455 9.48 -7.01 45.15
CA ASN A 455 9.15 -6.41 43.86
C ASN A 455 9.68 -7.18 42.63
N ILE A 456 10.75 -7.97 42.73
CA ILE A 456 11.34 -8.72 41.60
C ILE A 456 10.66 -10.11 41.43
N SER A 457 10.11 -10.69 42.49
CA SER A 457 9.44 -12.00 42.43
C SER A 457 8.11 -11.93 41.67
N SER A 458 7.36 -10.84 41.85
CA SER A 458 6.17 -10.53 41.05
C SER A 458 6.51 -10.30 39.57
N ASP A 459 7.65 -9.67 39.29
CA ASP A 459 8.07 -9.36 37.93
C ASP A 459 8.58 -10.62 37.20
N TRP A 460 9.36 -11.48 37.86
CA TRP A 460 9.80 -12.76 37.28
C TRP A 460 8.63 -13.69 36.93
N THR A 461 7.65 -13.70 37.82
CA THR A 461 6.41 -14.46 37.64
C THR A 461 5.65 -14.02 36.39
N SER A 462 5.51 -12.71 36.17
CA SER A 462 4.82 -12.18 34.99
C SER A 462 5.60 -12.41 33.69
N LEU A 463 6.93 -12.33 33.74
CA LEU A 463 7.81 -12.64 32.62
C LEU A 463 7.69 -14.11 32.18
N LEU A 464 7.60 -15.04 33.14
CA LEU A 464 7.36 -16.45 32.83
C LEU A 464 5.99 -16.68 32.22
N GLU A 465 4.94 -16.07 32.77
CA GLU A 465 3.59 -16.18 32.20
C GLU A 465 3.50 -15.60 30.78
N ARG A 466 4.31 -14.59 30.47
CA ARG A 466 4.39 -13.97 29.14
C ARG A 466 5.15 -14.81 28.12
N PHE A 467 6.24 -15.46 28.51
CA PHE A 467 7.18 -16.12 27.59
C PHE A 467 7.16 -17.65 27.64
N LEU A 468 6.38 -18.27 28.53
CA LEU A 468 6.16 -19.72 28.57
C LEU A 468 4.80 -20.05 27.96
N PRO A 469 4.72 -20.87 26.89
CA PRO A 469 3.46 -21.23 26.27
C PRO A 469 2.53 -21.92 27.26
N ARG A 470 1.27 -21.50 27.30
CA ARG A 470 0.30 -21.99 28.30
C ARG A 470 0.14 -23.51 28.28
N GLN A 471 0.19 -24.12 27.10
CA GLN A 471 0.06 -25.57 26.88
C GLN A 471 1.22 -26.35 27.53
N ILE A 472 2.40 -25.74 27.63
CA ILE A 472 3.58 -26.32 28.29
C ILE A 472 3.56 -25.95 29.79
N ALA A 473 3.16 -24.73 30.12
CA ALA A 473 3.09 -24.25 31.50
C ALA A 473 2.24 -25.16 32.41
N ILE A 474 1.12 -25.68 31.90
CA ILE A 474 0.21 -26.58 32.65
C ILE A 474 0.77 -27.98 32.92
N THR A 475 1.90 -28.36 32.31
CA THR A 475 2.45 -29.73 32.45
C THR A 475 3.10 -30.01 33.80
N ARG A 476 3.38 -28.97 34.61
CA ARG A 476 3.96 -29.10 35.96
C ARG A 476 3.68 -27.87 36.82
N ALA A 477 4.14 -27.90 38.07
CA ALA A 477 4.00 -26.77 38.98
C ALA A 477 4.83 -25.56 38.52
N LYS A 478 4.28 -24.37 38.74
CA LYS A 478 4.90 -23.09 38.35
C LYS A 478 6.29 -22.89 38.95
N ARG A 479 6.49 -23.28 40.22
CA ARG A 479 7.79 -23.19 40.92
C ARG A 479 8.89 -24.00 40.22
N ASP A 480 8.55 -25.16 39.67
CA ASP A 480 9.54 -25.99 38.97
C ASP A 480 9.99 -25.31 37.66
N TRP A 481 9.07 -24.62 36.97
CA TRP A 481 9.40 -23.78 35.81
C TRP A 481 10.28 -22.60 36.19
N GLU A 482 9.96 -21.92 37.28
CA GLU A 482 10.75 -20.79 37.79
C GLU A 482 12.22 -21.19 38.02
N LEU A 483 12.44 -22.33 38.69
CA LEU A 483 13.79 -22.82 39.00
C LEU A 483 14.60 -23.15 37.75
N ASP A 484 14.01 -23.89 36.80
CA ASP A 484 14.73 -24.31 35.59
C ASP A 484 15.04 -23.13 34.67
N VAL A 485 14.07 -22.23 34.45
CA VAL A 485 14.27 -21.05 33.61
C VAL A 485 15.30 -20.12 34.24
N LEU A 486 15.25 -19.90 35.56
CA LEU A 486 16.23 -19.08 36.27
C LEU A 486 17.64 -19.69 36.21
N SER A 487 17.74 -21.02 36.32
CA SER A 487 19.02 -21.73 36.14
C SER A 487 19.63 -21.48 34.76
N ARG A 488 18.82 -21.60 33.69
CA ARG A 488 19.27 -21.30 32.32
C ARG A 488 19.64 -19.83 32.15
N TYR A 489 18.81 -18.91 32.63
CA TYR A 489 19.07 -17.47 32.56
C TYR A 489 20.41 -17.09 33.21
N ARG A 490 20.71 -17.62 34.40
CA ARG A 490 21.98 -17.38 35.11
C ARG A 490 23.19 -17.91 34.36
N SER A 491 23.05 -19.00 33.60
CA SER A 491 24.15 -19.54 32.79
C SER A 491 24.52 -18.69 31.57
N MET A 492 23.73 -17.64 31.28
CA MET A 492 23.85 -16.80 30.08
C MET A 492 24.37 -15.38 30.39
N GLU A 493 25.14 -15.21 31.48
CA GLU A 493 25.70 -13.93 31.94
C GLU A 493 26.44 -13.13 30.85
N ASN A 494 27.16 -13.83 29.97
CA ASN A 494 28.00 -13.20 28.94
C ASN A 494 27.27 -12.92 27.62
N LEU A 495 25.96 -13.19 27.53
CA LEU A 495 25.19 -12.99 26.30
C LEU A 495 24.52 -11.62 26.26
N THR A 496 24.60 -10.96 25.11
CA THR A 496 23.86 -9.71 24.87
C THR A 496 22.38 -9.99 24.55
N LYS A 497 21.54 -8.94 24.57
CA LYS A 497 20.14 -9.04 24.12
C LYS A 497 20.05 -9.54 22.67
N ASP A 498 20.97 -9.11 21.81
CA ASP A 498 20.99 -9.53 20.41
C ASP A 498 21.41 -11.00 20.27
N ASP A 499 22.44 -11.43 21.00
CA ASP A 499 22.84 -12.85 21.05
C ASP A 499 21.67 -13.74 21.50
N ALA A 500 20.91 -13.29 22.50
CA ALA A 500 19.74 -14.01 22.99
C ALA A 500 18.66 -14.16 21.91
N ARG A 501 18.35 -13.09 21.16
CA ARG A 501 17.41 -13.15 20.02
C ARG A 501 17.91 -14.07 18.92
N GLN A 502 19.19 -13.99 18.57
CA GLN A 502 19.78 -14.84 17.54
C GLN A 502 19.78 -16.32 17.95
N GLN A 503 20.08 -16.63 19.22
CA GLN A 503 20.02 -18.01 19.73
C GLN A 503 18.58 -18.53 19.76
N PHE A 504 17.61 -17.72 20.19
CA PHE A 504 16.20 -18.08 20.14
C PHE A 504 15.74 -18.44 18.72
N LEU A 505 16.05 -17.55 17.76
CA LEU A 505 15.78 -17.80 16.33
C LEU A 505 16.45 -19.08 15.84
N ARG A 506 17.72 -19.31 16.22
CA ARG A 506 18.49 -20.48 15.80
C ARG A 506 17.85 -21.78 16.28
N ILE A 507 17.45 -21.86 17.55
CA ILE A 507 16.83 -23.06 18.14
C ILE A 507 15.52 -23.38 17.42
N LEU A 508 14.63 -22.41 17.22
CA LEU A 508 13.36 -22.67 16.55
C LEU A 508 13.54 -23.03 15.06
N ARG A 509 14.52 -22.44 14.39
CA ARG A 509 14.83 -22.73 12.97
C ARG A 509 15.43 -24.12 12.75
N THR A 510 16.15 -24.68 13.73
CA THR A 510 16.72 -26.03 13.61
C THR A 510 15.69 -27.14 13.77
N LEU A 511 14.51 -26.84 14.35
CA LEU A 511 13.40 -27.79 14.44
C LEU A 511 13.00 -28.30 13.04
N PRO A 512 12.55 -29.56 12.90
CA PRO A 512 12.08 -30.10 11.62
C PRO A 512 10.94 -29.27 11.02
N TYR A 513 10.13 -28.64 11.86
CA TYR A 513 9.00 -27.79 11.49
C TYR A 513 9.28 -26.31 11.79
N GLY A 514 10.55 -25.91 11.95
CA GLY A 514 10.94 -24.51 12.11
C GLY A 514 10.47 -23.65 10.93
N ASN A 515 10.07 -22.41 11.19
CA ASN A 515 9.51 -21.48 10.20
C ASN A 515 8.32 -22.05 9.40
N SER A 516 7.53 -22.95 10.01
CA SER A 516 6.34 -23.46 9.34
C SER A 516 5.19 -22.47 9.43
N VAL A 517 4.42 -22.38 8.36
CA VAL A 517 3.07 -21.79 8.41
C VAL A 517 2.10 -22.88 8.85
N PHE A 518 1.32 -22.62 9.90
CA PHE A 518 0.42 -23.59 10.50
C PHE A 518 -1.04 -23.37 10.10
N PHE A 519 -1.71 -24.44 9.68
CA PHE A 519 -3.11 -24.41 9.23
C PHE A 519 -3.91 -25.49 9.96
N ALA A 520 -5.02 -25.10 10.60
CA ALA A 520 -5.95 -26.06 11.19
C ALA A 520 -6.86 -26.64 10.10
N VAL A 521 -6.93 -27.96 9.99
CA VAL A 521 -7.72 -28.64 8.97
C VAL A 521 -8.50 -29.82 9.55
N ARG A 522 -9.56 -30.24 8.85
CA ARG A 522 -10.25 -31.51 9.14
C ARG A 522 -9.96 -32.54 8.06
N LYS A 523 -9.72 -33.78 8.47
CA LYS A 523 -9.48 -34.89 7.57
C LYS A 523 -10.77 -35.25 6.83
N ILE A 524 -10.70 -35.32 5.50
CA ILE A 524 -11.77 -35.88 4.66
C ILE A 524 -11.37 -37.31 4.29
N ASP A 525 -10.21 -37.47 3.65
CA ASP A 525 -9.72 -38.76 3.19
C ASP A 525 -8.25 -38.97 3.58
N ASP A 526 -7.97 -40.16 4.08
CA ASP A 526 -6.66 -40.64 4.55
C ASP A 526 -6.62 -42.15 4.30
N PRO A 527 -6.13 -42.58 3.14
CA PRO A 527 -6.19 -43.97 2.70
C PRO A 527 -5.35 -44.92 3.55
N ILE A 528 -4.51 -44.41 4.46
CA ILE A 528 -3.64 -45.20 5.34
C ILE A 528 -4.23 -45.28 6.75
N GLY A 529 -5.16 -44.41 7.10
CA GLY A 529 -5.87 -44.41 8.38
C GLY A 529 -5.01 -44.00 9.59
N LEU A 530 -3.88 -43.33 9.37
CA LEU A 530 -2.94 -42.94 10.42
C LEU A 530 -3.25 -41.60 11.07
N LEU A 531 -4.03 -40.74 10.39
CA LEU A 531 -4.23 -39.36 10.81
C LEU A 531 -5.56 -39.18 11.57
N PRO A 532 -5.58 -38.37 12.66
CA PRO A 532 -6.79 -38.07 13.41
C PRO A 532 -7.79 -37.20 12.61
N GLY A 533 -9.04 -37.11 13.06
CA GLY A 533 -10.07 -36.32 12.34
C GLY A 533 -9.80 -34.81 12.28
N LYS A 534 -9.16 -34.25 13.32
CA LYS A 534 -8.70 -32.85 13.35
C LYS A 534 -7.17 -32.83 13.39
N ILE A 535 -6.55 -32.04 12.53
CA ILE A 535 -5.09 -32.01 12.32
C ILE A 535 -4.65 -30.56 12.18
N ILE A 536 -3.41 -30.25 12.56
CA ILE A 536 -2.72 -29.02 12.15
C ILE A 536 -1.66 -29.41 11.12
N LEU A 537 -1.66 -28.73 9.98
CA LEU A 537 -0.61 -28.83 8.95
C LEU A 537 0.43 -27.74 9.20
N GLY A 538 1.71 -28.09 9.24
CA GLY A 538 2.82 -27.13 9.17
C GLY A 538 3.52 -27.24 7.83
N ILE A 539 3.70 -26.13 7.12
CA ILE A 539 4.35 -26.13 5.80
C ILE A 539 5.64 -25.32 5.89
N ASN A 540 6.77 -25.92 5.55
CA ASN A 540 8.07 -25.24 5.48
C ASN A 540 8.95 -25.78 4.32
N LYS A 541 10.23 -25.39 4.32
CA LYS A 541 11.24 -25.82 3.33
C LYS A 541 11.53 -27.33 3.31
N ARG A 542 11.19 -28.07 4.36
CA ARG A 542 11.41 -29.53 4.48
C ARG A 542 10.20 -30.31 3.98
N GLY A 543 8.99 -29.77 4.12
CA GLY A 543 7.79 -30.42 3.60
C GLY A 543 6.49 -30.03 4.31
N VAL A 544 5.57 -30.99 4.36
CA VAL A 544 4.29 -30.88 5.07
C VAL A 544 4.36 -31.72 6.34
N HIS A 545 4.17 -31.07 7.47
CA HIS A 545 4.23 -31.63 8.82
C HIS A 545 2.82 -31.79 9.38
N PHE A 546 2.53 -32.92 9.99
CA PHE A 546 1.22 -33.24 10.57
C PHE A 546 1.30 -33.21 12.09
N PHE A 547 0.36 -32.52 12.73
CA PHE A 547 0.27 -32.43 14.18
C PHE A 547 -1.13 -32.78 14.69
N ARG A 548 -1.18 -33.42 15.87
CA ARG A 548 -2.41 -33.48 16.68
C ARG A 548 -2.70 -32.06 17.20
N PRO A 549 -3.96 -31.62 17.27
CA PRO A 549 -4.28 -30.26 17.72
C PRO A 549 -4.25 -30.08 19.26
N VAL A 550 -4.63 -31.11 20.03
CA VAL A 550 -4.72 -31.04 21.49
C VAL A 550 -4.28 -32.37 22.13
N PRO A 551 -3.21 -32.37 22.96
CA PRO A 551 -2.15 -31.36 22.98
C PRO A 551 -1.49 -31.26 21.60
N LYS A 552 -0.88 -30.11 21.29
CA LYS A 552 -0.16 -29.96 20.01
C LYS A 552 1.04 -30.90 20.03
N GLU A 553 1.02 -31.92 19.17
CA GLU A 553 2.02 -32.98 19.16
C GLU A 553 2.39 -33.32 17.73
N TYR A 554 3.68 -33.44 17.45
CA TYR A 554 4.20 -33.80 16.15
C TYR A 554 3.90 -35.28 15.83
N LEU A 555 3.32 -35.54 14.65
CA LEU A 555 2.97 -36.90 14.20
C LEU A 555 3.95 -37.41 13.13
N HIS A 556 3.96 -36.76 11.97
CA HIS A 556 4.70 -37.22 10.80
C HIS A 556 5.02 -36.05 9.85
N SER A 557 5.94 -36.28 8.90
CA SER A 557 6.26 -35.31 7.84
C SER A 557 6.35 -35.99 6.49
N ALA A 558 5.71 -35.41 5.48
CA ALA A 558 5.96 -35.73 4.08
C ALA A 558 6.98 -34.74 3.51
N GLU A 559 8.09 -35.24 2.96
CA GLU A 559 9.08 -34.36 2.33
C GLU A 559 8.53 -33.73 1.04
N LEU A 560 9.05 -32.55 0.66
CA LEU A 560 8.65 -31.90 -0.59
C LEU A 560 8.83 -32.80 -1.82
N ARG A 561 9.84 -33.67 -1.83
CA ARG A 561 10.10 -34.61 -2.95
C ARG A 561 9.05 -35.70 -3.09
N ASP A 562 8.30 -35.99 -2.03
CA ASP A 562 7.29 -37.05 -2.02
C ASP A 562 5.93 -36.53 -2.45
N ILE A 563 5.75 -35.21 -2.48
CA ILE A 563 4.52 -34.55 -2.95
C ILE A 563 4.59 -34.43 -4.47
N MET A 564 3.77 -35.21 -5.17
CA MET A 564 3.73 -35.25 -6.64
C MET A 564 2.76 -34.23 -7.23
N GLN A 565 1.65 -33.99 -6.54
CA GLN A 565 0.63 -33.05 -6.97
C GLN A 565 -0.11 -32.51 -5.77
N PHE A 566 -0.54 -31.27 -5.83
CA PHE A 566 -1.41 -30.65 -4.85
C PHE A 566 -2.34 -29.67 -5.54
N GLY A 567 -3.42 -29.32 -4.86
CA GLY A 567 -4.37 -28.34 -5.33
C GLY A 567 -5.44 -28.08 -4.29
N SER A 568 -6.23 -27.05 -4.53
CA SER A 568 -7.27 -26.62 -3.60
C SER A 568 -8.55 -26.22 -4.31
N SER A 569 -9.60 -26.15 -3.50
CA SER A 569 -10.92 -25.59 -3.80
C SER A 569 -11.31 -24.68 -2.63
N ASN A 570 -12.46 -24.01 -2.74
CA ASN A 570 -12.93 -23.08 -1.71
C ASN A 570 -13.20 -23.73 -0.33
N THR A 571 -13.28 -25.07 -0.26
CA THR A 571 -13.63 -25.81 0.96
C THR A 571 -12.69 -26.97 1.28
N ALA A 572 -11.71 -27.26 0.42
CA ALA A 572 -10.80 -28.39 0.63
C ALA A 572 -9.46 -28.19 -0.06
N VAL A 573 -8.43 -28.86 0.46
CA VAL A 573 -7.11 -28.99 -0.14
C VAL A 573 -6.76 -30.48 -0.26
N PHE A 574 -6.01 -30.86 -1.30
CA PHE A 574 -5.55 -32.22 -1.48
C PHE A 574 -4.05 -32.30 -1.77
N PHE A 575 -3.46 -33.42 -1.39
CA PHE A 575 -2.06 -33.76 -1.66
C PHE A 575 -1.98 -35.18 -2.19
N LYS A 576 -1.41 -35.35 -3.38
CA LYS A 576 -1.02 -36.64 -3.93
C LYS A 576 0.45 -36.88 -3.57
N MET A 577 0.69 -37.75 -2.59
CA MET A 577 2.03 -38.01 -2.08
C MET A 577 2.40 -39.49 -2.14
N ARG A 578 3.70 -39.77 -2.20
CA ARG A 578 4.25 -41.13 -2.17
C ARG A 578 4.44 -41.56 -0.72
N VAL A 579 3.85 -42.70 -0.35
CA VAL A 579 4.06 -43.34 0.96
C VAL A 579 4.48 -44.79 0.71
N ALA A 580 5.63 -45.20 1.25
CA ALA A 580 6.20 -46.53 1.05
C ALA A 580 6.26 -46.98 -0.43
N GLY A 581 6.52 -46.05 -1.35
CA GLY A 581 6.61 -46.31 -2.80
C GLY A 581 5.28 -46.17 -3.56
N VAL A 582 4.14 -46.19 -2.86
CA VAL A 582 2.78 -46.13 -3.46
C VAL A 582 2.22 -44.70 -3.41
N LEU A 583 1.45 -44.30 -4.42
CA LEU A 583 0.82 -42.98 -4.47
C LEU A 583 -0.53 -43.00 -3.77
N HIS A 584 -0.69 -42.08 -2.82
CA HIS A 584 -1.92 -41.88 -2.07
C HIS A 584 -2.40 -40.43 -2.21
N ILE A 585 -3.71 -40.23 -2.23
CA ILE A 585 -4.34 -38.90 -2.24
C ILE A 585 -4.88 -38.66 -0.83
N PHE A 586 -4.44 -37.58 -0.22
CA PHE A 586 -4.92 -37.10 1.07
C PHE A 586 -5.77 -35.86 0.82
N GLN A 587 -6.93 -35.78 1.48
CA GLN A 587 -7.83 -34.65 1.33
C GLN A 587 -8.23 -34.08 2.69
N PHE A 588 -8.20 -32.76 2.79
CA PHE A 588 -8.49 -32.03 4.01
C PHE A 588 -9.50 -30.91 3.75
N GLU A 589 -10.48 -30.75 4.63
CA GLU A 589 -11.45 -29.66 4.64
C GLU A 589 -10.79 -28.40 5.22
N THR A 590 -10.82 -27.30 4.47
CA THR A 590 -10.30 -25.99 4.88
C THR A 590 -10.77 -24.89 3.93
N LYS A 591 -10.92 -23.66 4.45
CA LYS A 591 -11.15 -22.45 3.64
C LYS A 591 -9.84 -21.81 3.15
N GLN A 592 -8.72 -22.20 3.74
CA GLN A 592 -7.37 -21.66 3.49
C GLN A 592 -6.60 -22.48 2.44
N GLY A 593 -7.32 -23.16 1.55
CA GLY A 593 -6.71 -24.10 0.60
C GLY A 593 -5.74 -23.41 -0.36
N GLU A 594 -6.06 -22.19 -0.82
CA GLU A 594 -5.18 -21.40 -1.67
C GLU A 594 -3.90 -20.98 -0.95
N GLU A 595 -4.01 -20.50 0.29
CA GLU A 595 -2.88 -20.08 1.13
C GLU A 595 -1.92 -21.24 1.40
N ILE A 596 -2.45 -22.45 1.65
CA ILE A 596 -1.67 -23.67 1.80
C ILE A 596 -0.90 -23.98 0.50
N CYS A 597 -1.56 -23.89 -0.66
CA CYS A 597 -0.91 -24.13 -1.95
C CYS A 597 0.18 -23.08 -2.23
N VAL A 598 -0.07 -21.80 -1.93
CA VAL A 598 0.92 -20.72 -2.11
C VAL A 598 2.13 -20.93 -1.20
N ALA A 599 1.93 -21.30 0.07
CA ALA A 599 3.01 -21.60 0.99
C ALA A 599 3.88 -22.76 0.46
N LEU A 600 3.24 -23.86 0.03
CA LEU A 600 3.94 -25.01 -0.51
C LEU A 600 4.70 -24.67 -1.81
N GLN A 601 4.05 -23.99 -2.74
CA GLN A 601 4.64 -23.56 -4.02
C GLN A 601 5.85 -22.64 -3.79
N THR A 602 5.79 -21.75 -2.80
CA THR A 602 6.89 -20.86 -2.43
C THR A 602 8.15 -21.65 -2.06
N HIS A 603 8.02 -22.67 -1.21
CA HIS A 603 9.15 -23.50 -0.81
C HIS A 603 9.68 -24.38 -1.95
N ILE A 604 8.79 -24.92 -2.78
CA ILE A 604 9.17 -25.70 -3.97
C ILE A 604 10.01 -24.84 -4.92
N ASN A 605 9.54 -23.62 -5.22
CA ASN A 605 10.23 -22.70 -6.11
C ASN A 605 11.61 -22.32 -5.57
N ASP A 606 11.73 -22.04 -4.27
CA ASP A 606 13.02 -21.68 -3.64
C ASP A 606 14.02 -22.85 -3.67
N VAL A 607 13.57 -24.07 -3.35
CA VAL A 607 14.40 -25.28 -3.45
C VAL A 607 14.86 -25.54 -4.89
N MET A 608 13.97 -25.35 -5.87
CA MET A 608 14.28 -25.52 -7.29
C MET A 608 15.31 -24.48 -7.75
N LEU A 609 15.10 -23.20 -7.44
CA LEU A 609 16.01 -22.11 -7.83
C LEU A 609 17.43 -22.34 -7.31
N ARG A 610 17.57 -22.85 -6.09
CA ARG A 610 18.87 -23.22 -5.50
C ARG A 610 19.55 -24.39 -6.19
N ARG A 611 18.79 -25.41 -6.61
CA ARG A 611 19.37 -26.54 -7.35
C ARG A 611 19.91 -26.07 -8.69
N TYR A 612 19.19 -25.18 -9.37
CA TYR A 612 19.66 -24.55 -10.61
C TYR A 612 20.92 -23.72 -10.39
N SER A 613 20.98 -22.88 -9.35
CA SER A 613 22.17 -22.06 -9.08
C SER A 613 23.40 -22.90 -8.73
N LYS A 614 23.24 -23.95 -7.91
CA LYS A 614 24.32 -24.90 -7.58
C LYS A 614 24.81 -25.69 -8.79
N ALA A 615 23.90 -26.16 -9.64
CA ALA A 615 24.26 -26.88 -10.86
C ALA A 615 25.05 -25.99 -11.84
N ARG A 616 24.64 -24.71 -11.99
CA ARG A 616 25.34 -23.72 -12.81
C ARG A 616 26.73 -23.38 -12.25
N ALA A 617 26.87 -23.25 -10.93
CA ALA A 617 28.16 -23.01 -10.29
C ALA A 617 29.13 -24.21 -10.43
N ALA A 618 28.61 -25.44 -10.32
CA ALA A 618 29.41 -26.65 -10.50
C ALA A 618 29.89 -26.83 -11.96
N ALA A 619 29.07 -26.45 -12.95
CA ALA A 619 29.45 -26.47 -14.36
C ALA A 619 30.58 -25.48 -14.69
N ASN A 620 30.63 -24.33 -14.00
CA ASN A 620 31.64 -23.30 -14.23
C ASN A 620 32.95 -23.50 -13.44
N GLY A 621 32.97 -24.41 -12.45
CA GLY A 621 34.13 -24.67 -11.58
C GLY A 621 35.10 -25.77 -12.05
N SER A 622 34.86 -26.38 -13.21
CA SER A 622 35.66 -27.50 -13.73
C SER A 622 36.44 -27.11 -14.99
N ILE A 623 37.34 -26.13 -14.88
CA ILE A 623 38.35 -25.82 -15.90
C ILE A 623 39.67 -25.55 -15.14
N ASN A 624 40.71 -26.35 -15.45
CA ASN A 624 42.09 -26.45 -14.88
C ASN A 624 42.27 -27.63 -13.88
N GLY A 625 43.01 -28.73 -14.12
CA GLY A 625 43.82 -29.24 -15.23
C GLY A 625 45.06 -30.01 -14.70
N HIS A 626 45.30 -31.26 -15.15
CA HIS A 626 46.63 -31.84 -15.51
C HIS A 626 46.51 -33.27 -16.13
N PRO A 627 47.49 -33.75 -16.93
CA PRO A 627 47.23 -34.33 -18.26
C PRO A 627 47.87 -35.73 -18.47
N SER A 628 47.50 -36.43 -19.55
CA SER A 628 48.39 -37.40 -20.22
C SER A 628 48.02 -37.57 -21.71
N ASP A 629 49.06 -37.79 -22.50
CA ASP A 629 49.20 -37.67 -23.96
C ASP A 629 48.35 -38.62 -24.83
N ASN A 630 47.84 -38.14 -25.98
CA ASN A 630 48.43 -38.42 -27.32
C ASN A 630 47.51 -38.04 -28.53
N VAL A 631 48.14 -37.35 -29.51
CA VAL A 631 47.94 -37.40 -30.99
C VAL A 631 46.81 -36.59 -31.70
N ARG A 632 47.28 -35.53 -32.40
CA ARG A 632 46.88 -34.89 -33.69
C ARG A 632 45.59 -34.03 -33.84
N PRO A 633 45.60 -33.02 -34.76
CA PRO A 633 44.90 -31.74 -34.59
C PRO A 633 43.56 -31.63 -35.33
N PRO A 634 42.69 -30.70 -34.90
CA PRO A 634 42.34 -29.57 -35.78
C PRO A 634 42.33 -28.24 -34.99
N ALA A 635 43.29 -27.35 -35.27
CA ALA A 635 43.51 -26.09 -34.55
C ALA A 635 42.77 -24.87 -35.14
N VAL A 636 41.63 -25.08 -35.82
CA VAL A 636 40.87 -23.98 -36.45
C VAL A 636 39.57 -23.68 -35.66
N ASP A 637 38.83 -24.70 -35.21
CA ASP A 637 37.59 -24.52 -34.45
C ASP A 637 37.77 -23.91 -33.04
N PHE A 638 38.94 -24.10 -32.41
CA PHE A 638 39.16 -23.62 -31.04
C PHE A 638 39.41 -22.10 -31.01
N ASN A 639 40.06 -21.56 -32.05
CA ASN A 639 40.28 -20.12 -32.17
C ASN A 639 38.97 -19.41 -32.55
N GLU A 640 38.15 -20.02 -33.40
CA GLU A 640 36.85 -19.46 -33.78
C GLU A 640 35.87 -19.44 -32.60
N LYS A 641 35.82 -20.53 -31.81
CA LYS A 641 35.05 -20.57 -30.55
C LYS A 641 35.54 -19.55 -29.54
N ARG A 642 36.86 -19.37 -29.41
CA ARG A 642 37.45 -18.38 -28.48
C ARG A 642 37.18 -16.94 -28.92
N VAL A 643 37.16 -16.67 -30.22
CA VAL A 643 36.76 -15.36 -30.77
C VAL A 643 35.27 -15.12 -30.51
N LEU A 644 34.40 -16.11 -30.72
CA LEU A 644 32.97 -16.00 -30.45
C LEU A 644 32.66 -15.78 -28.96
N GLU A 645 33.42 -16.43 -28.08
CA GLU A 645 33.31 -16.28 -26.63
C GLU A 645 33.81 -14.92 -26.14
N LEU A 646 34.90 -14.40 -26.74
CA LEU A 646 35.39 -13.04 -26.50
C LEU A 646 34.42 -11.98 -27.03
N SER A 647 33.83 -12.16 -28.22
CA SER A 647 32.80 -11.26 -28.76
C SER A 647 31.56 -11.24 -27.88
N LYS A 648 31.13 -12.40 -27.39
CA LYS A 648 30.00 -12.48 -26.45
C LYS A 648 30.32 -11.82 -25.12
N SER A 649 31.54 -12.00 -24.59
CA SER A 649 31.98 -11.32 -23.37
C SER A 649 32.10 -9.80 -23.55
N LEU A 650 32.47 -9.34 -24.75
CA LEU A 650 32.53 -7.92 -25.10
C LEU A 650 31.12 -7.32 -25.16
N GLU A 651 30.17 -8.01 -25.81
CA GLU A 651 28.76 -7.62 -25.87
C GLU A 651 28.11 -7.59 -24.48
N GLU A 652 28.40 -8.59 -23.63
CA GLU A 652 27.95 -8.61 -22.24
C GLU A 652 28.56 -7.46 -21.41
N SER A 653 29.82 -7.08 -21.69
CA SER A 653 30.47 -5.94 -21.05
C SER A 653 29.88 -4.61 -21.51
N GLU A 654 29.62 -4.45 -22.81
CA GLU A 654 29.03 -3.24 -23.40
C GLU A 654 27.60 -3.02 -22.91
N ASN A 655 26.79 -4.08 -22.85
CA ASN A 655 25.46 -4.04 -22.24
C ASN A 655 25.51 -3.64 -20.76
N LYS A 656 26.54 -4.09 -20.02
CA LYS A 656 26.71 -3.72 -18.62
C LYS A 656 27.17 -2.27 -18.44
N VAL A 657 27.99 -1.75 -19.35
CA VAL A 657 28.37 -0.32 -19.37
C VAL A 657 27.15 0.54 -19.67
N ASN A 658 26.31 0.15 -20.65
CA ASN A 658 25.08 0.86 -20.97
C ASN A 658 24.10 0.86 -19.78
N GLN A 659 23.93 -0.29 -19.11
CA GLN A 659 23.11 -0.36 -17.89
C GLN A 659 23.64 0.55 -16.78
N LEU A 660 24.96 0.59 -16.56
CA LEU A 660 25.57 1.47 -15.56
C LEU A 660 25.44 2.95 -15.92
N GLN A 661 25.44 3.31 -17.21
CA GLN A 661 25.19 4.67 -17.68
C GLN A 661 23.73 5.09 -17.48
N GLU A 662 22.77 4.21 -17.75
CA GLU A 662 21.36 4.44 -17.46
C GLU A 662 21.11 4.62 -15.96
N ASP A 663 21.68 3.74 -15.13
CA ASP A 663 21.62 3.84 -13.67
C ASP A 663 22.22 5.16 -13.17
N LEU A 664 23.37 5.59 -13.73
CA LEU A 664 24.00 6.87 -13.39
C LEU A 664 23.10 8.06 -13.75
N HIS A 665 22.48 8.04 -14.93
CA HIS A 665 21.57 9.09 -15.36
C HIS A 665 20.31 9.16 -14.49
N GLU A 666 19.76 8.00 -14.09
CA GLU A 666 18.62 7.94 -13.17
C GLU A 666 19.00 8.48 -11.78
N LYS A 667 20.19 8.16 -11.28
CA LYS A 667 20.70 8.70 -10.01
C LYS A 667 20.91 10.21 -10.05
N GLN A 668 21.42 10.75 -11.15
CA GLN A 668 21.55 12.21 -11.32
C GLN A 668 20.18 12.91 -11.35
N LYS A 669 19.17 12.30 -11.98
CA LYS A 669 17.79 12.80 -11.96
C LYS A 669 17.19 12.77 -10.56
N GLN A 670 17.44 11.70 -9.79
CA GLN A 670 17.03 11.60 -8.38
C GLN A 670 17.71 12.69 -7.53
N GLU A 671 19.00 12.96 -7.74
CA GLU A 671 19.73 14.02 -7.03
C GLU A 671 19.14 15.42 -7.30
N LEU A 672 18.83 15.73 -8.57
CA LEU A 672 18.18 16.99 -8.94
C LEU A 672 16.83 17.17 -8.25
N LYS A 673 16.00 16.12 -8.23
CA LYS A 673 14.70 16.14 -7.57
C LYS A 673 14.83 16.38 -6.06
N ILE A 674 15.79 15.72 -5.41
CA ILE A 674 16.06 15.92 -3.97
C ILE A 674 16.51 17.36 -3.69
N LYS A 675 17.31 17.98 -4.58
CA LYS A 675 17.73 19.38 -4.44
C LYS A 675 16.54 20.34 -4.56
N GLU A 676 15.61 20.09 -5.50
CA GLU A 676 14.38 20.88 -5.66
C GLU A 676 13.47 20.77 -4.43
N ASP A 677 13.25 19.55 -3.94
CA ASP A 677 12.47 19.29 -2.73
C ASP A 677 13.08 20.00 -1.51
N LEU A 678 14.41 19.95 -1.36
CA LEU A 678 15.13 20.61 -0.28
C LEU A 678 14.97 22.14 -0.31
N GLU A 679 14.97 22.75 -1.50
CA GLU A 679 14.76 24.19 -1.63
C GLU A 679 13.30 24.58 -1.33
N SER A 680 12.34 23.73 -1.72
CA SER A 680 10.92 23.87 -1.36
C SER A 680 10.72 23.84 0.17
N LEU A 681 11.29 22.84 0.85
CA LEU A 681 11.26 22.74 2.31
C LEU A 681 11.91 23.95 3.01
N LYS A 682 13.02 24.47 2.49
CA LYS A 682 13.63 25.73 2.99
C LYS A 682 12.72 26.93 2.82
N SER A 683 11.94 26.99 1.74
CA SER A 683 10.94 28.05 1.53
C SER A 683 9.82 27.95 2.57
N ILE A 684 9.29 26.75 2.80
CA ILE A 684 8.24 26.50 3.80
C ILE A 684 8.73 26.87 5.21
N LEU A 685 9.94 26.45 5.59
CA LEU A 685 10.53 26.78 6.88
C LEU A 685 10.70 28.30 7.07
N ARG A 686 11.01 29.05 5.99
CA ARG A 686 11.07 30.52 6.04
C ARG A 686 9.69 31.13 6.29
N SER A 687 8.64 30.64 5.61
CA SER A 687 7.28 31.12 5.84
C SER A 687 6.74 30.79 7.24
N GLU A 688 7.04 29.60 7.78
CA GLU A 688 6.63 29.24 9.14
C GLU A 688 7.32 30.10 10.20
N LYS A 689 8.60 30.44 10.00
CA LYS A 689 9.31 31.38 10.88
C LYS A 689 8.67 32.77 10.87
N GLN A 690 8.27 33.27 9.70
CA GLN A 690 7.56 34.55 9.59
C GLN A 690 6.20 34.51 10.29
N TYR A 691 5.45 33.42 10.12
CA TYR A 691 4.17 33.26 10.81
C TYR A 691 4.31 33.18 12.34
N LEU A 692 5.37 32.52 12.82
CA LEU A 692 5.69 32.47 14.25
C LEU A 692 6.06 33.86 14.80
N GLU A 693 6.80 34.67 14.03
CA GLU A 693 7.10 36.06 14.39
C GLU A 693 5.83 36.92 14.46
N GLU A 694 4.89 36.76 13.52
CA GLU A 694 3.59 37.45 13.56
C GLU A 694 2.76 37.06 14.79
N ILE A 695 2.65 35.76 15.11
CA ILE A 695 1.95 35.30 16.31
C ILE A 695 2.60 35.84 17.58
N THR A 696 3.94 35.88 17.61
CA THR A 696 4.70 36.43 18.74
C THR A 696 4.39 37.91 18.93
N CYS A 697 4.31 38.68 17.84
CA CYS A 697 3.92 40.08 17.85
C CYS A 697 2.49 40.29 18.36
N GLU A 698 1.52 39.51 17.88
CA GLU A 698 0.13 39.58 18.33
C GLU A 698 -0.02 39.22 19.82
N ARG A 699 0.68 38.18 20.28
CA ARG A 699 0.73 37.82 21.70
C ARG A 699 1.26 38.99 22.54
N ASP A 700 2.29 39.67 22.09
CA ASP A 700 2.90 40.79 22.83
C ASP A 700 1.95 42.00 22.86
N LYS A 701 1.22 42.29 21.77
CA LYS A 701 0.15 43.31 21.75
C LYS A 701 -0.98 42.98 22.72
N LEU A 702 -1.42 41.72 22.77
CA LEU A 702 -2.46 41.29 23.70
C LEU A 702 -1.99 41.42 25.15
N ARG A 703 -0.72 41.09 25.43
CA ARG A 703 -0.12 41.28 26.76
C ARG A 703 -0.13 42.74 27.18
N THR A 704 0.30 43.67 26.32
CA THR A 704 0.25 45.10 26.64
C THR A 704 -1.17 45.58 26.90
N LEU A 705 -2.15 45.06 26.16
CA LEU A 705 -3.55 45.44 26.33
C LEU A 705 -4.14 44.91 27.65
N CYS A 706 -3.72 43.71 28.09
CA CYS A 706 -4.03 43.21 29.42
C CYS A 706 -3.44 44.10 30.52
N ASP A 707 -2.17 44.49 30.40
CA ASP A 707 -1.49 45.34 31.39
C ASP A 707 -2.17 46.73 31.50
N GLU A 708 -2.63 47.29 30.37
CA GLU A 708 -3.41 48.53 30.34
C GLU A 708 -4.76 48.39 31.06
N LYS A 709 -5.48 47.27 30.84
CA LYS A 709 -6.77 47.01 31.49
C LYS A 709 -6.61 46.80 32.99
N ASP A 710 -5.56 46.10 33.41
CA ASP A 710 -5.25 45.91 34.83
C ASP A 710 -4.90 47.24 35.51
N SER A 711 -4.14 48.10 34.84
CA SER A 711 -3.83 49.46 35.33
C SER A 711 -5.09 50.32 35.46
N ALA A 712 -6.00 50.26 34.49
CA ALA A 712 -7.28 50.97 34.53
C ALA A 712 -8.18 50.46 35.67
N LEU A 713 -8.19 49.14 35.91
CA LEU A 713 -8.93 48.52 37.00
C LEU A 713 -8.40 48.99 38.37
N GLN A 714 -7.07 49.03 38.54
CA GLN A 714 -6.45 49.55 39.76
C GLN A 714 -6.80 51.02 40.01
N ALA A 715 -6.81 51.85 38.96
CA ALA A 715 -7.23 53.25 39.05
C ALA A 715 -8.69 53.40 39.50
N ALA A 716 -9.60 52.58 38.94
CA ALA A 716 -11.02 52.58 39.31
C ALA A 716 -11.24 52.13 40.78
N ILE A 717 -10.43 51.17 41.26
CA ILE A 717 -10.47 50.75 42.67
C ILE A 717 -10.05 51.90 43.60
N LEU A 718 -9.00 52.65 43.25
CA LEU A 718 -8.56 53.80 44.04
C LEU A 718 -9.59 54.94 44.02
N GLU A 719 -10.23 55.20 42.87
CA GLU A 719 -11.29 56.21 42.78
C GLU A 719 -12.50 55.83 43.64
N LYS A 720 -12.92 54.55 43.60
CA LYS A 720 -13.97 54.01 44.48
C LYS A 720 -13.63 54.25 45.95
N GLN A 721 -12.41 53.93 46.38
CA GLN A 721 -11.97 54.17 47.76
C GLN A 721 -12.00 55.66 48.14
N SER A 722 -11.63 56.56 47.21
CA SER A 722 -11.73 58.01 47.40
C SER A 722 -13.18 58.48 47.58
N ILE A 723 -14.11 57.94 46.78
CA ILE A 723 -15.54 58.25 46.88
C ILE A 723 -16.11 57.72 48.20
N GLU A 724 -15.76 56.51 48.61
CA GLU A 724 -16.17 55.94 49.91
C GLU A 724 -15.70 56.81 51.09
N VAL A 725 -14.48 57.36 51.03
CA VAL A 725 -13.97 58.32 52.03
C VAL A 725 -14.72 59.66 51.99
N LYS A 726 -15.07 60.18 50.80
CA LYS A 726 -15.89 61.40 50.68
C LYS A 726 -17.30 61.20 51.22
N PHE A 727 -17.89 60.02 50.98
CA PHE A 727 -19.21 59.65 51.49
C PHE A 727 -19.19 59.52 53.02
N ALA A 728 -18.12 58.96 53.59
CA ALA A 728 -17.91 58.90 55.04
C ALA A 728 -17.76 60.30 55.66
N LYS A 729 -17.11 61.26 54.96
CA LYS A 729 -16.97 62.66 55.39
C LYS A 729 -18.28 63.46 55.35
N LEU A 730 -19.17 63.16 54.39
CA LEU A 730 -20.51 63.76 54.30
C LEU A 730 -21.43 63.28 55.42
N ASN A 731 -21.19 62.09 55.96
CA ASN A 731 -21.98 61.50 57.05
C ASN A 731 -21.55 61.97 58.46
N SER A 732 -20.51 62.83 58.57
CA SER A 732 -19.96 63.31 59.85
C SER A 732 -20.15 64.82 60.10
N GLN A 733 -21.00 65.52 59.36
CA GLN A 733 -21.40 66.91 59.66
C GLN A 733 -22.89 66.97 59.99
N GLY A 734 -23.21 66.83 61.28
CA GLY A 734 -24.53 67.14 61.82
C GLY A 734 -24.73 68.65 61.98
N LEU A 735 -25.91 69.14 61.61
CA LEU A 735 -26.46 70.36 62.19
C LEU A 735 -28.00 70.35 62.10
N GLU A 736 -28.62 70.27 63.28
CA GLU A 736 -30.01 70.61 63.56
C GLU A 736 -30.26 72.13 63.44
N ASN A 737 -31.55 72.47 63.30
CA ASN A 737 -32.25 73.71 63.70
C ASN A 737 -32.59 74.77 62.64
N ASN A 738 -33.89 74.88 62.29
CA ASN A 738 -34.78 75.90 62.86
C ASN A 738 -36.29 75.73 62.52
N ILE A 739 -37.10 75.63 63.59
CA ILE A 739 -38.43 76.26 63.82
C ILE A 739 -39.57 75.95 62.81
N ARG A 740 -40.43 74.96 63.11
CA ARG A 740 -41.75 75.03 63.80
C ARG A 740 -42.83 75.89 63.11
N LYS A 741 -43.78 75.23 62.42
CA LYS A 741 -45.23 75.25 62.78
C LYS A 741 -46.01 74.13 62.09
N GLU A 742 -46.84 73.43 62.87
CA GLU A 742 -48.03 72.63 62.50
C GLU A 742 -47.89 71.49 61.46
N LEU A 743 -47.92 70.23 61.91
CA LEU A 743 -49.11 69.35 61.82
C LEU A 743 -48.75 67.96 62.37
N ALA A 744 -49.29 67.60 63.54
CA ALA A 744 -48.88 66.45 64.35
C ALA A 744 -49.44 65.08 63.90
N GLU A 745 -49.68 64.87 62.60
CA GLU A 745 -50.22 63.60 62.09
C GLU A 745 -49.35 62.95 61.00
N THR A 746 -48.52 63.72 60.29
CA THR A 746 -47.57 63.20 59.28
C THR A 746 -46.36 62.50 59.89
N ASN A 747 -45.95 62.86 61.11
CA ASN A 747 -44.73 62.34 61.72
C ASN A 747 -44.80 60.85 62.07
N SER A 748 -45.97 60.27 62.37
CA SER A 748 -46.07 58.83 62.68
C SER A 748 -46.15 57.95 61.42
N GLN A 749 -46.61 58.51 60.31
CA GLN A 749 -46.70 57.84 59.01
C GLN A 749 -45.35 57.86 58.28
N VAL A 750 -44.67 59.01 58.28
CA VAL A 750 -43.34 59.14 57.67
C VAL A 750 -42.32 58.29 58.42
N LEU A 751 -42.35 58.27 59.76
CA LEU A 751 -41.42 57.43 60.54
C LEU A 751 -41.63 55.93 60.31
N ARG A 752 -42.88 55.46 60.13
CA ARG A 752 -43.15 54.06 59.79
C ARG A 752 -42.67 53.72 58.38
N LYS A 753 -42.90 54.61 57.42
CA LYS A 753 -42.47 54.42 56.03
C LYS A 753 -40.94 54.38 55.92
N THR A 754 -40.25 55.29 56.61
CA THR A 754 -38.78 55.28 56.67
C THR A 754 -38.24 54.06 57.43
N GLN A 755 -38.93 53.57 58.46
CA GLN A 755 -38.55 52.32 59.15
C GLN A 755 -38.70 51.08 58.26
N GLU A 756 -39.75 51.01 57.44
CA GLU A 756 -39.98 49.94 56.47
C GLU A 756 -38.96 50.00 55.33
N GLU A 757 -38.68 51.19 54.80
CA GLU A 757 -37.64 51.42 53.80
C GLU A 757 -36.24 51.07 54.34
N LEU A 758 -35.93 51.40 55.60
CA LEU A 758 -34.68 51.03 56.25
C LEU A 758 -34.54 49.50 56.39
N LYS A 759 -35.63 48.80 56.74
CA LYS A 759 -35.65 47.32 56.80
C LYS A 759 -35.50 46.68 55.42
N ALA A 760 -36.13 47.25 54.39
CA ALA A 760 -35.97 46.77 53.02
C ALA A 760 -34.52 46.98 52.53
N CYS A 761 -33.95 48.15 52.83
CA CYS A 761 -32.58 48.48 52.46
C CYS A 761 -31.55 47.61 53.21
N SER A 762 -31.78 47.30 54.50
CA SER A 762 -30.90 46.39 55.25
C SER A 762 -30.99 44.94 54.76
N ALA A 763 -32.17 44.47 54.36
CA ALA A 763 -32.33 43.15 53.74
C ALA A 763 -31.61 43.07 52.38
N GLN A 764 -31.68 44.11 51.56
CA GLN A 764 -30.94 44.19 50.30
C GLN A 764 -29.42 44.22 50.53
N LEU A 765 -28.95 44.98 51.52
CA LEU A 765 -27.53 45.02 51.89
C LEU A 765 -27.02 43.62 52.29
N HIS A 766 -27.77 42.89 53.11
CA HIS A 766 -27.41 41.54 53.52
C HIS A 766 -27.38 40.55 52.33
N ALA A 767 -28.32 40.67 51.38
CA ALA A 767 -28.31 39.85 50.17
C ALA A 767 -27.10 40.14 49.26
N VAL A 768 -26.69 41.40 49.17
CA VAL A 768 -25.47 41.80 48.44
C VAL A 768 -24.21 41.30 49.16
N GLU A 769 -24.17 41.37 50.49
CA GLU A 769 -23.04 40.84 51.28
C GLU A 769 -22.89 39.32 51.18
N GLU A 770 -24.01 38.58 51.14
CA GLU A 770 -23.98 37.13 50.92
C GLU A 770 -23.52 36.79 49.49
N SER A 771 -23.99 37.54 48.49
CA SER A 771 -23.56 37.38 47.10
C SER A 771 -22.07 37.70 46.92
N LYS A 772 -21.57 38.76 47.57
CA LYS A 772 -20.14 39.09 47.64
C LYS A 772 -19.34 37.95 48.26
N ARG A 773 -19.82 37.35 49.34
CA ARG A 773 -19.15 36.21 50.00
C ARG A 773 -19.05 35.00 49.07
N LYS A 774 -20.11 34.69 48.32
CA LYS A 774 -20.09 33.62 47.30
C LYS A 774 -19.06 33.90 46.20
N LEU A 775 -19.04 35.12 45.67
CA LEU A 775 -18.07 35.52 44.63
C LEU A 775 -16.62 35.49 45.12
N VAL A 776 -16.35 35.86 46.38
CA VAL A 776 -15.00 35.77 46.97
C VAL A 776 -14.56 34.31 47.07
N ASN A 777 -15.43 33.40 47.53
CA ASN A 777 -15.10 31.98 47.62
C ASN A 777 -14.86 31.35 46.24
N GLU A 778 -15.63 31.77 45.23
CA GLU A 778 -15.44 31.32 43.85
C GLU A 778 -14.12 31.84 43.28
N LYS A 779 -13.79 33.12 43.53
CA LYS A 779 -12.49 33.70 43.15
C LYS A 779 -11.32 32.93 43.75
N THR A 780 -11.35 32.62 45.05
CA THR A 780 -10.25 31.86 45.68
C THR A 780 -10.12 30.45 45.11
N SER A 781 -11.25 29.79 44.81
CA SER A 781 -11.22 28.47 44.15
C SER A 781 -10.64 28.52 42.74
N LEU A 782 -10.90 29.59 41.98
CA LEU A 782 -10.36 29.78 40.65
C LEU A 782 -8.86 30.10 40.71
N GLU A 783 -8.42 30.93 41.65
CA GLU A 783 -6.99 31.24 41.87
C GLU A 783 -6.18 29.97 42.18
N GLU A 784 -6.68 29.09 43.06
CA GLU A 784 -6.02 27.80 43.35
C GLU A 784 -5.97 26.86 42.14
N ARG A 785 -6.99 26.89 41.28
CA ARG A 785 -7.01 26.09 40.05
C ARG A 785 -6.04 26.65 39.01
N LEU A 786 -5.93 27.97 38.91
CA LEU A 786 -5.00 28.66 38.02
C LEU A 786 -3.55 28.40 38.43
N SER A 787 -3.22 28.50 39.72
CA SER A 787 -1.87 28.16 40.21
C SER A 787 -1.50 26.68 40.08
N ARG A 788 -2.48 25.76 40.01
CA ARG A 788 -2.21 24.34 39.68
C ARG A 788 -1.91 24.16 38.20
N LEU A 789 -2.69 24.81 37.34
CA LEU A 789 -2.47 24.78 35.89
C LEU A 789 -1.13 25.42 35.50
N GLU A 790 -0.75 26.53 36.13
CA GLU A 790 0.55 27.17 35.89
C GLU A 790 1.72 26.24 36.21
N ARG A 791 1.67 25.54 37.36
CA ARG A 791 2.72 24.57 37.74
C ARG A 791 2.79 23.39 36.77
N ASN A 792 1.64 22.82 36.40
CA ASN A 792 1.62 21.73 35.43
C ASN A 792 2.18 22.17 34.07
N ASN A 793 1.84 23.38 33.62
CA ASN A 793 2.36 23.91 32.36
C ASN A 793 3.87 24.17 32.43
N THR A 794 4.41 24.65 33.56
CA THR A 794 5.86 24.80 33.71
C THR A 794 6.60 23.46 33.69
N ASP A 795 6.01 22.42 34.29
CA ASP A 795 6.59 21.08 34.30
C ASP A 795 6.54 20.44 32.90
N GLU A 796 5.43 20.60 32.18
CA GLU A 796 5.30 20.15 30.79
C GLU A 796 6.33 20.86 29.87
N ILE A 797 6.50 22.17 30.02
CA ILE A 797 7.52 22.93 29.27
C ILE A 797 8.94 22.43 29.58
N ALA A 798 9.22 22.09 30.84
CA ALA A 798 10.52 21.56 31.24
C ALA A 798 10.79 20.18 30.61
N ILE A 799 9.81 19.28 30.63
CA ILE A 799 9.89 17.95 30.02
C ILE A 799 10.09 18.06 28.51
N ILE A 800 9.32 18.92 27.83
CA ILE A 800 9.45 19.14 26.38
C ILE A 800 10.85 19.65 26.04
N LYS A 801 11.39 20.57 26.84
CA LYS A 801 12.74 21.11 26.62
C LYS A 801 13.83 20.06 26.81
N GLU A 802 13.70 19.18 27.80
CA GLU A 802 14.64 18.08 28.03
C GLU A 802 14.60 17.05 26.89
N ASN A 803 13.40 16.67 26.45
CA ASN A 803 13.20 15.79 25.29
C ASN A 803 13.83 16.37 24.02
N PHE A 804 13.61 17.68 23.75
CA PHE A 804 14.19 18.35 22.59
C PHE A 804 15.73 18.39 22.64
N GLU A 805 16.32 18.63 23.83
CA GLU A 805 17.77 18.61 24.01
C GLU A 805 18.35 17.20 23.78
N GLN A 806 17.62 16.16 24.18
CA GLN A 806 18.00 14.77 23.98
C GLN A 806 17.91 14.35 22.51
N GLU A 807 16.83 14.69 21.81
CA GLU A 807 16.70 14.47 20.36
C GLU A 807 17.80 15.18 19.58
N ARG A 808 18.10 16.44 19.93
CA ARG A 808 19.19 17.20 19.31
C ARG A 808 20.55 16.52 19.50
N LYS A 809 20.82 15.92 20.66
CA LYS A 809 22.05 15.15 20.91
C LYS A 809 22.10 13.88 20.06
N THR A 810 21.01 13.12 20.01
CA THR A 810 20.90 11.91 19.17
C THR A 810 21.10 12.23 17.69
N MET A 811 20.49 13.32 17.21
CA MET A 811 20.58 13.74 15.82
C MET A 811 22.00 14.20 15.45
N LYS A 812 22.70 14.90 16.36
CA LYS A 812 24.12 15.22 16.18
C LYS A 812 25.00 13.97 16.06
N PHE A 813 24.75 12.95 16.89
CA PHE A 813 25.48 11.68 16.80
C PHE A 813 25.23 10.99 15.46
N HIS A 814 23.98 10.97 14.99
CA HIS A 814 23.63 10.37 13.71
C HIS A 814 24.26 11.10 12.52
N ILE A 815 24.30 12.44 12.55
CA ILE A 815 24.99 13.25 11.53
C ILE A 815 26.47 12.88 11.47
N ALA A 816 27.16 12.79 12.61
CA ALA A 816 28.57 12.41 12.65
C ALA A 816 28.82 10.98 12.12
N GLU A 817 27.89 10.05 12.36
CA GLU A 817 27.97 8.69 11.81
C GLU A 817 27.79 8.68 10.28
N LEU A 818 26.86 9.48 9.76
CA LEU A 818 26.64 9.63 8.32
C LEU A 818 27.82 10.30 7.62
N GLU A 819 28.41 11.34 8.22
CA GLU A 819 29.64 11.97 7.72
C GLU A 819 30.79 10.96 7.63
N LYS A 820 30.94 10.09 8.64
CA LYS A 820 31.95 9.02 8.62
C LYS A 820 31.70 8.01 7.49
N LYS A 821 30.44 7.59 7.29
CA LYS A 821 30.06 6.66 6.20
C LYS A 821 30.25 7.28 4.82
N LEU A 822 29.98 8.58 4.68
CA LEU A 822 30.21 9.33 3.45
C LEU A 822 31.70 9.36 3.11
N GLU A 823 32.55 9.64 4.09
CA GLU A 823 34.00 9.65 3.91
C GLU A 823 34.56 8.27 3.56
N GLU A 824 34.03 7.19 4.16
CA GLU A 824 34.41 5.83 3.80
C GLU A 824 33.98 5.46 2.37
N SER A 825 32.78 5.89 1.97
CA SER A 825 32.26 5.65 0.62
C SER A 825 33.06 6.42 -0.43
N LYS A 826 33.47 7.66 -0.11
CA LYS A 826 34.34 8.48 -0.97
C LYS A 826 35.68 7.78 -1.21
N ARG A 827 36.32 7.22 -0.17
CA ARG A 827 37.56 6.44 -0.34
C ARG A 827 37.36 5.19 -1.20
N LYS A 828 36.23 4.50 -1.06
CA LYS A 828 35.91 3.33 -1.92
C LYS A 828 35.72 3.75 -3.37
N LEU A 829 35.10 4.89 -3.63
CA LEU A 829 34.94 5.45 -4.96
C LEU A 829 36.30 5.81 -5.57
N ASP A 830 37.18 6.49 -4.82
CA ASP A 830 38.53 6.84 -5.28
C ASP A 830 39.34 5.58 -5.63
N HIS A 831 39.21 4.51 -4.83
CA HIS A 831 39.85 3.23 -5.11
C HIS A 831 39.30 2.56 -6.38
N ALA A 832 37.97 2.59 -6.57
CA ALA A 832 37.33 2.05 -7.76
C ALA A 832 37.73 2.84 -9.02
N GLN A 833 37.79 4.17 -8.95
CA GLN A 833 38.27 5.02 -10.05
C GLN A 833 39.72 4.70 -10.42
N SER A 834 40.59 4.49 -9.44
CA SER A 834 41.97 4.06 -9.68
C SER A 834 42.04 2.68 -10.35
N ALA A 835 41.20 1.73 -9.92
CA ALA A 835 41.13 0.40 -10.53
C ALA A 835 40.63 0.45 -11.99
N ILE A 836 39.65 1.30 -12.28
CA ILE A 836 39.17 1.54 -13.66
C ILE A 836 40.29 2.11 -14.52
N ALA A 837 41.02 3.12 -14.03
CA ALA A 837 42.14 3.71 -14.77
C ALA A 837 43.24 2.68 -15.11
N ILE A 838 43.52 1.73 -14.20
CA ILE A 838 44.44 0.62 -14.47
C ILE A 838 43.90 -0.29 -15.58
N LYS A 839 42.60 -0.60 -15.54
CA LYS A 839 41.96 -1.45 -16.57
C LYS A 839 41.90 -0.78 -17.93
N ASP A 840 41.69 0.52 -18.00
CA ASP A 840 41.74 1.28 -19.26
C ASP A 840 43.13 1.27 -19.89
N ALA A 841 44.18 1.33 -19.05
CA ALA A 841 45.57 1.20 -19.53
C ALA A 841 45.86 -0.21 -20.06
N GLU A 842 45.39 -1.26 -19.38
CA GLU A 842 45.49 -2.65 -19.86
C GLU A 842 44.75 -2.86 -21.19
N LEU A 843 43.55 -2.29 -21.32
CA LEU A 843 42.73 -2.39 -22.53
C LEU A 843 43.41 -1.67 -23.70
N SER A 844 43.97 -0.48 -23.47
CA SER A 844 44.73 0.26 -24.48
C SER A 844 45.96 -0.53 -24.96
N ALA A 845 46.65 -1.22 -24.05
CA ALA A 845 47.78 -2.09 -24.40
C ALA A 845 47.33 -3.29 -25.26
N LEU A 846 46.20 -3.92 -24.91
CA LEU A 846 45.62 -5.02 -25.70
C LEU A 846 45.18 -4.57 -27.10
N GLN A 847 44.62 -3.37 -27.24
CA GLN A 847 44.25 -2.79 -28.53
C GLN A 847 45.48 -2.57 -29.43
N ASN A 848 46.60 -2.12 -28.87
CA ASN A 848 47.85 -1.98 -29.62
C ASN A 848 48.38 -3.35 -30.08
N ASN A 849 48.37 -4.36 -29.19
CA ASN A 849 48.78 -5.71 -29.55
C ASN A 849 47.89 -6.30 -30.66
N LEU A 850 46.58 -6.02 -30.65
CA LEU A 850 45.67 -6.47 -31.69
C LEU A 850 46.02 -5.85 -33.05
N ARG A 851 46.32 -4.54 -33.07
CA ARG A 851 46.74 -3.83 -34.28
C ARG A 851 48.03 -4.40 -34.87
N GLU A 852 49.04 -4.68 -34.03
CA GLU A 852 50.27 -5.34 -34.47
C GLU A 852 49.99 -6.72 -35.07
N LEU A 853 49.04 -7.46 -34.50
CA LEU A 853 48.66 -8.79 -34.98
C LEU A 853 47.93 -8.73 -36.34
N GLU A 854 47.13 -7.69 -36.58
CA GLU A 854 46.50 -7.42 -37.87
C GLU A 854 47.55 -7.07 -38.95
N GLU A 855 48.52 -6.22 -38.63
CA GLU A 855 49.64 -5.89 -39.54
C GLU A 855 50.47 -7.14 -39.90
N LEU A 856 50.72 -8.03 -38.93
CA LEU A 856 51.42 -9.30 -39.17
C LEU A 856 50.60 -10.27 -40.04
N ARG A 857 49.27 -10.27 -39.92
CA ARG A 857 48.40 -11.07 -40.80
C ARG A 857 48.45 -10.55 -42.23
N GLU A 858 48.38 -9.25 -42.42
CA GLU A 858 48.48 -8.63 -43.76
C GLU A 858 49.84 -8.94 -44.40
N MET A 859 50.93 -8.83 -43.65
CA MET A 859 52.27 -9.19 -44.13
C MET A 859 52.36 -10.68 -44.54
N LYS A 860 51.73 -11.57 -43.76
CA LYS A 860 51.69 -13.00 -44.09
C LYS A 860 50.92 -13.25 -45.38
N GLU A 861 49.74 -12.64 -45.55
CA GLU A 861 48.96 -12.74 -46.80
C GLU A 861 49.76 -12.24 -48.01
N ASP A 862 50.53 -11.17 -47.84
CA ASP A 862 51.43 -10.65 -48.87
C ASP A 862 52.55 -11.62 -49.25
N ILE A 863 53.14 -12.28 -48.26
CA ILE A 863 54.15 -13.33 -48.47
C ILE A 863 53.52 -14.52 -49.22
N ASP A 864 52.34 -14.95 -48.81
CA ASP A 864 51.62 -16.06 -49.44
C ASP A 864 51.26 -15.73 -50.90
N ARG A 865 50.80 -14.51 -51.20
CA ARG A 865 50.58 -14.02 -52.57
C ARG A 865 51.86 -14.07 -53.41
N LYS A 866 53.01 -13.61 -52.87
CA LYS A 866 54.30 -13.65 -53.58
C LYS A 866 54.78 -15.08 -53.82
N ASN A 867 54.59 -15.97 -52.86
CA ASN A 867 54.94 -17.38 -52.98
C ASN A 867 54.11 -18.07 -54.08
N GLU A 868 52.80 -17.78 -54.15
CA GLU A 868 51.92 -18.32 -55.19
C GLU A 868 52.29 -17.81 -56.59
N GLN A 869 52.61 -16.52 -56.73
CA GLN A 869 53.14 -15.96 -57.97
C GLN A 869 54.44 -16.63 -58.40
N THR A 870 55.37 -16.84 -57.45
CA THR A 870 56.65 -17.51 -57.71
C THR A 870 56.44 -18.96 -58.16
N ALA A 871 55.54 -19.69 -57.50
CA ALA A 871 55.18 -21.05 -57.88
C ALA A 871 54.54 -21.11 -59.29
N ALA A 872 53.69 -20.13 -59.64
CA ALA A 872 53.09 -20.05 -60.97
C ALA A 872 54.12 -19.77 -62.08
N ILE A 873 55.12 -18.92 -61.79
CA ILE A 873 56.25 -18.67 -62.71
C ILE A 873 57.07 -19.94 -62.91
N LEU A 874 57.45 -20.62 -61.83
CA LEU A 874 58.19 -21.89 -61.89
C LEU A 874 57.42 -22.96 -62.66
N LYS A 875 56.09 -23.02 -62.50
CA LYS A 875 55.22 -23.94 -63.26
C LYS A 875 55.23 -23.64 -64.76
N ARG A 876 55.19 -22.35 -65.15
CA ARG A 876 55.30 -21.96 -66.58
C ARG A 876 56.67 -22.27 -67.15
N GLN A 877 57.74 -21.99 -66.41
CA GLN A 877 59.11 -22.33 -66.83
C GLN A 877 59.29 -23.85 -66.97
N GLY A 878 58.74 -24.63 -66.05
CA GLY A 878 58.72 -26.10 -66.15
C GLY A 878 57.94 -26.60 -67.38
N ALA A 879 56.80 -25.99 -67.70
CA ALA A 879 56.04 -26.33 -68.90
C ALA A 879 56.80 -25.99 -70.19
N GLN A 880 57.48 -24.83 -70.23
CA GLN A 880 58.33 -24.45 -71.36
C GLN A 880 59.54 -25.36 -71.53
N LEU A 881 60.17 -25.79 -70.42
CA LEU A 881 61.24 -26.77 -70.46
C LEU A 881 60.76 -28.12 -71.01
N ALA A 882 59.59 -28.59 -70.57
CA ALA A 882 59.00 -29.83 -71.10
C ALA A 882 58.63 -29.74 -72.59
N GLU A 883 58.19 -28.56 -73.05
CA GLU A 883 57.91 -28.30 -74.46
C GLU A 883 59.19 -28.25 -75.30
N MET A 884 60.29 -27.70 -74.76
CA MET A 884 61.61 -27.75 -75.41
C MET A 884 62.24 -29.15 -75.41
N GLU A 885 62.00 -29.99 -74.40
CA GLU A 885 62.44 -31.39 -74.40
C GLU A 885 61.64 -32.27 -75.38
N ALA A 886 60.45 -31.83 -75.79
CA ALA A 886 59.59 -32.54 -76.73
C ALA A 886 59.85 -32.17 -78.22
N LEU A 887 60.61 -31.09 -78.47
CA LEU A 887 61.12 -30.67 -79.78
C LEU A 887 62.52 -31.25 -80.02
#